data_AF-A0A951H7H7-F1
#
_entry.id   AF-A0A951H7H7-F1
#
_cell.length_a   1.000
_cell.length_b   1.000
_cell.length_c   1.000
_cell.angle_alpha   90.00
_cell.angle_beta   90.00
_cell.angle_gamma   90.00
#
_symmetry.space_group_name_H-M   'P 1'
#
loop_
_entity.id
_entity.type
_entity.pdbx_description
1 polymer ?
#
loop_
_entity_poly.entity_id
_entity_poly.type
_entity_poly.pdbx_seq_one_letter_code
_entity_poly.pdbx_strand_id
1 'polypeptide(L)'
;MKRIHFSRLFYLGFILCLLSVKVSQAQTFTNPLVKSQTAPDPWMIYKDGYYYFTSTGGGHIAVWKSPTITGIDNGKKVTVWKAPPTGPNSRNVWAPELHFLNGRWYIYYAADDGPNAHHRLYVLESVSNDAQGLYVDKGKIAVPGEDKWAIDATVLARPDGSLYLIWSGWPGDEDRKQCIYIAPMSNPWTISGPRVLLSTPELPWEGRINEGPEVLQRGGKTFIVYSANGSWLPDYCLGMLTNSDGNVLNASSWTKSPAPVFATYSGPAGTLYAPGHNSFTRSPDGREDWIIYHGKDTDKGGWANRMTRAQKFTWNADGTPNFGHPVPSGVSLPVPSGELAVQMAPSIHLQADRTAVGMGQTVRVLATATRGGRAAAGLELWPYVNSRRWGTQATTDAQGHATFLLPLPNVGRARIQAIVRPPKPSSNAFWIWANTPQDNQTLYLTKTFFVTAPVRAASLHITGDDMFHAYLNGHDIGEGGGWEKVKFITNLAQWLKPGENTLAVETHNASGPAGLLARLEITTPQGQQVIATDRTWQIFDTQPTGWPNNATAPGRSASQVAPVGEGAWGSGLEGWPGLSPQNDFPVGTPLPQGASTSNPLSIRVHRRTINNVRDPEHLVGMEWEPWFTPRNARWDTAEAVPLVGNYDSFNTDAIRQHALWMTEAGVNFLLVDWSNNLWGKEHWSERAPGVNELMRGTTLLLDTYAQMRKEGIPVPQITLLLGLDNGPTTTMTALNEELQWVYDNYVRNPRYQGLWLYYEGKPLIVPFDGGGQAYKATNPAIDSSRFTIRWMSTRFEVNHAERNGYWSWMDGVVHPIPTYHNGQAEALTVTPAFFGDGGWTYPQAMGRRGGATYLEEFKTALQHRPRFLLLNQWNEFAGQAEGTGYGPNKDQYVDTYNVELSDDIEPTSLTACSYRGCGGWGFYYQNLTRALVEIYHGLAPETTLLSIAHPLHEQVVTGETLPVEWNTIGKAAQSFTLSVDGQVVARGLQGSNYALPLKNLAPGAHTLILRAEGVTTQFPLSSIQQDEPLKRPVPVWAQVDFEVANYHH
;
A
#
# COMPACT_ATOMS: atom_id res chain seq x y z
N MET A 1 -35.29 59.06 15.64
CA MET A 1 -35.02 59.98 14.51
C MET A 1 -33.51 60.01 14.29
N LYS A 2 -33.05 59.79 13.05
CA LYS A 2 -31.71 60.04 12.48
C LYS A 2 -30.48 59.22 12.97
N ARG A 3 -29.83 58.64 11.95
CA ARG A 3 -28.45 58.13 11.91
C ARG A 3 -27.44 59.19 12.31
N ILE A 4 -26.35 58.78 12.98
CA ILE A 4 -24.98 59.29 12.76
C ILE A 4 -24.00 58.10 12.91
N HIS A 5 -23.12 57.93 11.92
CA HIS A 5 -21.98 57.02 11.95
C HIS A 5 -20.86 57.58 12.86
N PHE A 6 -20.25 56.71 13.67
CA PHE A 6 -18.84 56.84 14.01
C PHE A 6 -18.15 55.48 14.02
N SER A 7 -16.92 55.54 13.54
CA SER A 7 -15.99 54.52 13.11
C SER A 7 -15.22 53.82 14.23
N ARG A 8 -14.83 52.56 13.94
CA ARG A 8 -13.62 51.84 14.42
C ARG A 8 -13.35 51.84 15.93
N LEU A 9 -13.65 50.73 16.59
CA LEU A 9 -12.77 49.96 17.51
C LEU A 9 -13.55 48.71 17.97
N PHE A 10 -12.83 47.64 18.34
CA PHE A 10 -13.30 46.30 18.76
C PHE A 10 -13.42 45.23 17.66
N TYR A 11 -12.26 44.75 17.20
CA TYR A 11 -12.06 43.34 16.86
C TYR A 11 -10.74 42.89 17.50
N LEU A 12 -10.83 42.38 18.74
CA LEU A 12 -9.80 41.52 19.33
C LEU A 12 -10.51 40.59 20.32
N GLY A 13 -10.95 39.43 19.84
CA GLY A 13 -11.63 38.44 20.65
C GLY A 13 -12.12 37.24 19.85
N PHE A 14 -11.43 36.11 20.01
CA PHE A 14 -11.88 34.74 19.74
C PHE A 14 -12.08 34.29 18.28
N ILE A 15 -10.96 34.04 17.59
CA ILE A 15 -10.83 32.85 16.73
C ILE A 15 -9.49 32.19 17.09
N LEU A 16 -9.51 31.32 18.11
CA LEU A 16 -8.47 30.34 18.35
C LEU A 16 -8.92 29.06 17.63
N CYS A 17 -8.75 29.05 16.31
CA CYS A 17 -8.86 27.84 15.52
C CYS A 17 -7.62 26.99 15.85
N LEU A 18 -7.84 25.82 16.44
CA LEU A 18 -6.83 24.81 16.74
C LEU A 18 -6.18 24.32 15.44
N LEU A 19 -5.17 25.05 14.97
CA LEU A 19 -4.10 24.48 14.18
C LEU A 19 -3.38 23.48 15.08
N SER A 20 -3.82 22.22 15.03
CA SER A 20 -3.02 21.09 15.49
C SER A 20 -1.82 20.99 14.56
N VAL A 21 -0.81 21.83 14.79
CA VAL A 21 0.55 21.56 14.34
C VAL A 21 0.89 20.22 14.96
N LYS A 22 0.88 19.15 14.17
CA LYS A 22 1.52 17.90 14.54
C LYS A 22 3.00 18.25 14.72
N VAL A 23 3.38 18.61 15.94
CA VAL A 23 4.78 18.59 16.36
C VAL A 23 5.18 17.12 16.18
N SER A 24 5.90 16.83 15.11
CA SER A 24 6.54 15.53 14.95
C SER A 24 7.43 15.35 16.18
N GLN A 25 7.02 14.48 17.10
CA GLN A 25 7.81 14.15 18.26
C GLN A 25 9.17 13.65 17.75
N ALA A 26 10.25 14.32 18.14
CA ALA A 26 11.60 13.91 17.73
C ALA A 26 11.81 12.45 18.18
N GLN A 27 12.13 11.56 17.25
CA GLN A 27 12.37 10.15 17.56
C GLN A 27 13.63 10.03 18.43
N THR A 28 13.58 9.16 19.44
CA THR A 28 14.69 8.96 20.38
C THR A 28 15.09 7.49 20.51
N PHE A 29 16.31 7.25 20.98
CA PHE A 29 16.83 5.95 21.38
C PHE A 29 17.49 6.04 22.77
N THR A 30 17.88 4.90 23.33
CA THR A 30 18.57 4.84 24.64
C THR A 30 19.81 3.97 24.56
N ASN A 31 20.88 4.39 25.25
CA ASN A 31 22.05 3.56 25.47
C ASN A 31 21.76 2.46 26.52
N PRO A 32 22.43 1.29 26.44
CA PRO A 32 23.46 0.93 25.44
C PRO A 32 22.89 0.64 24.05
N LEU A 33 23.72 0.89 23.02
CA LEU A 33 23.39 0.72 21.61
C LEU A 33 23.21 -0.76 21.23
N VAL A 34 24.07 -1.62 21.75
CA VAL A 34 24.03 -3.08 21.58
C VAL A 34 23.51 -3.67 22.89
N LYS A 35 22.29 -4.24 22.87
CA LYS A 35 21.61 -4.80 24.06
C LYS A 35 21.65 -6.31 24.06
N SER A 36 21.77 -6.94 22.89
CA SER A 36 21.79 -8.39 22.73
C SER A 36 23.00 -9.08 23.37
N GLN A 37 24.12 -8.37 23.53
CA GLN A 37 25.36 -8.91 24.09
C GLN A 37 26.31 -7.79 24.55
N THR A 38 27.32 -8.16 25.34
CA THR A 38 28.50 -7.30 25.54
C THR A 38 29.27 -7.17 24.23
N ALA A 39 29.69 -5.95 23.91
CA ALA A 39 30.39 -5.60 22.68
C ALA A 39 31.47 -4.54 23.01
N PRO A 40 32.59 -4.96 23.62
CA PRO A 40 33.71 -4.07 23.91
C PRO A 40 34.46 -3.72 22.62
N ASP A 41 35.22 -2.64 22.71
CA ASP A 41 36.09 -2.16 21.63
C ASP A 41 35.29 -1.93 20.32
N PRO A 42 34.20 -1.12 20.38
CA PRO A 42 33.29 -0.95 19.26
C PRO A 42 33.89 -0.12 18.14
N TRP A 43 33.96 -0.70 16.95
CA TRP A 43 34.31 0.01 15.72
C TRP A 43 33.10 0.11 14.80
N MET A 44 32.83 1.32 14.29
CA MET A 44 31.75 1.58 13.34
C MET A 44 32.19 2.48 12.18
N ILE A 45 31.92 2.04 10.96
CA ILE A 45 32.19 2.80 9.73
C ILE A 45 30.93 2.90 8.87
N TYR A 46 30.66 4.09 8.31
CA TYR A 46 29.60 4.30 7.34
C TYR A 46 30.13 4.18 5.92
N LYS A 47 29.50 3.34 5.10
CA LYS A 47 29.82 3.21 3.68
C LYS A 47 28.61 2.72 2.88
N ASP A 48 28.37 3.37 1.74
CA ASP A 48 27.41 2.95 0.72
C ASP A 48 25.99 2.72 1.30
N GLY A 49 25.50 3.65 2.13
CA GLY A 49 24.15 3.58 2.72
C GLY A 49 24.02 2.70 3.97
N TYR A 50 25.12 2.10 4.46
CA TYR A 50 25.11 1.23 5.64
C TYR A 50 26.20 1.58 6.64
N TYR A 51 25.89 1.35 7.90
CA TYR A 51 26.84 1.19 8.99
C TYR A 51 27.30 -0.25 9.06
N TYR A 52 28.63 -0.41 9.14
CA TYR A 52 29.27 -1.67 9.44
C TYR A 52 29.90 -1.56 10.83
N PHE A 53 29.63 -2.54 11.67
CA PHE A 53 30.05 -2.55 13.06
C PHE A 53 30.78 -3.85 13.38
N THR A 54 31.83 -3.76 14.17
CA THR A 54 32.54 -4.91 14.72
C THR A 54 32.99 -4.59 16.14
N SER A 55 33.22 -5.64 16.93
CA SER A 55 33.59 -5.54 18.33
C SER A 55 34.31 -6.80 18.77
N THR A 56 34.96 -6.76 19.92
CA THR A 56 35.66 -7.92 20.50
C THR A 56 34.66 -9.04 20.82
N GLY A 57 34.68 -10.12 20.03
CA GLY A 57 33.68 -11.20 20.06
C GLY A 57 34.15 -12.54 20.63
N GLY A 58 35.45 -12.69 20.93
CA GLY A 58 36.03 -13.93 21.46
C GLY A 58 36.28 -15.00 20.40
N GLY A 59 37.55 -15.17 19.99
CA GLY A 59 38.00 -16.22 19.07
C GLY A 59 37.45 -16.14 17.64
N HIS A 60 36.72 -15.08 17.31
CA HIS A 60 36.18 -14.82 15.99
C HIS A 60 35.95 -13.33 15.80
N ILE A 61 35.80 -12.91 14.54
CA ILE A 61 35.46 -11.55 14.15
C ILE A 61 34.14 -11.59 13.40
N ALA A 62 33.20 -10.73 13.81
CA ALA A 62 31.90 -10.60 13.18
C ALA A 62 31.66 -9.16 12.73
N VAL A 63 31.21 -9.01 11.49
CA VAL A 63 30.79 -7.73 10.92
C VAL A 63 29.26 -7.67 10.94
N TRP A 64 28.72 -6.65 11.57
CA TRP A 64 27.31 -6.35 11.69
C TRP A 64 26.98 -5.25 10.68
N LYS A 65 25.79 -5.29 10.07
CA LYS A 65 25.39 -4.35 9.02
C LYS A 65 23.98 -3.84 9.28
N SER A 66 23.82 -2.52 9.31
CA SER A 66 22.54 -1.83 9.48
C SER A 66 22.51 -0.54 8.66
N PRO A 67 21.38 -0.11 8.09
CA PRO A 67 21.29 1.21 7.44
C PRO A 67 21.23 2.37 8.45
N THR A 68 21.08 2.08 9.75
CA THR A 68 21.06 3.07 10.85
C THR A 68 22.03 2.68 11.97
N ILE A 69 22.60 3.66 12.67
CA ILE A 69 23.41 3.47 13.88
C ILE A 69 22.54 2.81 14.96
N THR A 70 21.34 3.35 15.18
CA THR A 70 20.42 2.89 16.25
C THR A 70 19.84 1.49 15.99
N GLY A 71 19.86 1.03 14.74
CA GLY A 71 19.40 -0.29 14.34
C GLY A 71 20.46 -1.38 14.43
N ILE A 72 21.71 -1.06 14.79
CA ILE A 72 22.84 -1.97 14.62
C ILE A 72 22.69 -3.29 15.39
N ASP A 73 22.06 -3.28 16.57
CA ASP A 73 21.81 -4.49 17.37
C ASP A 73 20.88 -5.50 16.66
N ASN A 74 19.99 -4.99 15.80
CA ASN A 74 19.10 -5.79 14.95
C ASN A 74 19.67 -6.00 13.54
N GLY A 75 20.85 -5.45 13.26
CA GLY A 75 21.52 -5.55 11.98
C GLY A 75 21.94 -6.98 11.65
N LYS A 76 22.11 -7.27 10.35
CA LYS A 76 22.60 -8.59 9.93
C LYS A 76 24.02 -8.79 10.48
N LYS A 77 24.25 -9.83 11.27
CA LYS A 77 25.56 -10.20 11.83
C LYS A 77 26.15 -11.37 11.07
N VAL A 78 27.40 -11.24 10.61
CA VAL A 78 28.13 -12.31 9.92
C VAL A 78 29.50 -12.49 10.54
N THR A 79 29.82 -13.70 11.00
CA THR A 79 31.20 -14.07 11.36
C THR A 79 32.01 -14.19 10.08
N VAL A 80 32.92 -13.24 9.86
CA VAL A 80 33.74 -13.16 8.63
C VAL A 80 35.07 -13.89 8.77
N TRP A 81 35.53 -14.10 10.00
CA TRP A 81 36.75 -14.83 10.30
C TRP A 81 36.66 -15.51 11.67
N LYS A 82 37.31 -16.66 11.80
CA LYS A 82 37.45 -17.41 13.05
C LYS A 82 38.93 -17.70 13.28
N ALA A 83 39.35 -17.61 14.53
CA ALA A 83 40.71 -17.94 14.90
C ALA A 83 41.04 -19.38 14.50
N PRO A 84 42.22 -19.63 13.91
CA PRO A 84 42.67 -20.99 13.66
C PRO A 84 42.83 -21.74 15.00
N PRO A 85 42.70 -23.08 15.00
CA PRO A 85 42.82 -23.87 16.23
C PRO A 85 44.22 -23.80 16.88
N THR A 86 45.25 -23.52 16.08
CA THR A 86 46.66 -23.40 16.47
C THR A 86 47.33 -22.31 15.64
N GLY A 87 48.43 -21.76 16.14
CA GLY A 87 49.21 -20.73 15.43
C GLY A 87 49.19 -19.38 16.15
N PRO A 88 49.91 -18.38 15.62
CA PRO A 88 50.25 -17.16 16.34
C PRO A 88 49.07 -16.17 16.51
N ASN A 89 47.94 -16.41 15.82
CA ASN A 89 46.68 -15.67 15.95
C ASN A 89 45.50 -16.57 16.37
N SER A 90 45.76 -17.61 17.14
CA SER A 90 44.75 -18.63 17.52
C SER A 90 43.95 -18.31 18.78
N ARG A 91 44.42 -17.35 19.59
CA ARG A 91 43.86 -17.00 20.90
C ARG A 91 43.77 -15.48 21.06
N ASN A 92 43.00 -15.06 22.06
CA ASN A 92 42.87 -13.66 22.50
C ASN A 92 42.65 -12.65 21.35
N VAL A 93 41.70 -12.94 20.47
CA VAL A 93 41.33 -12.06 19.34
C VAL A 93 40.62 -10.81 19.85
N TRP A 94 41.28 -9.66 19.75
CA TRP A 94 40.84 -8.39 20.32
C TRP A 94 40.74 -7.27 19.27
N ALA A 95 39.83 -6.32 19.56
CA ALA A 95 39.69 -5.02 18.91
C ALA A 95 39.77 -5.05 17.37
N PRO A 96 38.86 -5.79 16.70
CA PRO A 96 38.80 -5.75 15.25
C PRO A 96 38.31 -4.39 14.74
N GLU A 97 39.05 -3.74 13.85
CA GLU A 97 38.64 -2.52 13.15
C GLU A 97 38.49 -2.76 11.65
N LEU A 98 37.36 -2.36 11.08
CA LEU A 98 37.01 -2.56 9.67
C LEU A 98 37.22 -1.27 8.86
N HIS A 99 38.23 -1.25 8.00
CA HIS A 99 38.60 -0.10 7.17
C HIS A 99 38.34 -0.37 5.68
N PHE A 100 37.91 0.64 4.94
CA PHE A 100 37.85 0.57 3.46
C PHE A 100 39.00 1.39 2.87
N LEU A 101 40.04 0.72 2.39
CA LEU A 101 41.28 1.32 1.92
C LEU A 101 41.56 0.86 0.49
N ASN A 102 41.93 1.77 -0.41
CA ASN A 102 42.33 1.43 -1.78
C ASN A 102 41.34 0.48 -2.52
N GLY A 103 40.04 0.68 -2.29
CA GLY A 103 38.98 -0.09 -2.94
C GLY A 103 38.67 -1.47 -2.32
N ARG A 104 39.28 -1.84 -1.19
CA ARG A 104 39.04 -3.12 -0.48
C ARG A 104 38.79 -2.91 1.00
N TRP A 105 38.09 -3.85 1.62
CA TRP A 105 37.96 -3.91 3.07
C TRP A 105 39.14 -4.61 3.72
N TYR A 106 39.61 -4.06 4.83
CA TYR A 106 40.63 -4.63 5.70
C TYR A 106 40.13 -4.67 7.13
N ILE A 107 40.41 -5.77 7.84
CA ILE A 107 40.14 -5.87 9.27
C ILE A 107 41.48 -5.97 9.99
N TYR A 108 41.82 -4.97 10.79
CA TYR A 108 42.97 -5.00 11.70
C TYR A 108 42.52 -5.54 13.04
N TYR A 109 43.29 -6.44 13.64
CA TYR A 109 42.96 -7.02 14.94
C TYR A 109 44.24 -7.45 15.66
N ALA A 110 44.14 -7.64 16.97
CA ALA A 110 45.21 -8.23 17.77
C ALA A 110 44.89 -9.68 18.13
N ALA A 111 45.91 -10.53 18.19
CA ALA A 111 45.78 -11.91 18.65
C ALA A 111 47.12 -12.47 19.16
N ASP A 112 47.04 -13.58 19.90
CA ASP A 112 48.21 -14.35 20.35
C ASP A 112 47.98 -15.87 20.19
N ASP A 113 48.88 -16.68 20.76
CA ASP A 113 48.79 -18.14 20.86
C ASP A 113 48.54 -18.64 22.30
N GLY A 114 48.14 -17.74 23.21
CA GLY A 114 47.80 -18.03 24.61
C GLY A 114 48.51 -17.12 25.63
N PRO A 115 49.85 -16.98 25.59
CA PRO A 115 50.59 -16.06 26.45
C PRO A 115 50.48 -14.60 26.00
N ASN A 116 50.12 -13.69 26.92
CA ASN A 116 49.94 -12.27 26.62
C ASN A 116 51.14 -11.62 25.90
N ALA A 117 52.38 -11.98 26.28
CA ALA A 117 53.61 -11.43 25.69
C ALA A 117 53.72 -11.65 24.17
N HIS A 118 52.95 -12.60 23.62
CA HIS A 118 52.95 -12.94 22.20
C HIS A 118 51.91 -12.18 21.39
N HIS A 119 51.11 -11.27 21.98
CA HIS A 119 50.15 -10.47 21.20
C HIS A 119 50.84 -9.67 20.09
N ARG A 120 50.28 -9.78 18.89
CA ARG A 120 50.70 -9.04 17.70
C ARG A 120 49.49 -8.57 16.92
N LEU A 121 49.75 -7.64 16.00
CA LEU A 121 48.77 -7.13 15.06
C LEU A 121 48.69 -8.06 13.84
N TYR A 122 47.49 -8.26 13.35
CA TYR A 122 47.18 -9.02 12.16
C TYR A 122 46.20 -8.24 11.30
N VAL A 123 46.16 -8.57 10.01
CA VAL A 123 45.18 -7.97 9.11
C VAL A 123 44.56 -9.00 8.18
N LEU A 124 43.26 -8.86 8.01
CA LEU A 124 42.49 -9.61 7.04
C LEU A 124 42.14 -8.70 5.88
N GLU A 125 42.24 -9.20 4.64
CA GLU A 125 41.82 -8.50 3.43
C GLU A 125 40.58 -9.17 2.86
N SER A 126 39.54 -8.40 2.57
CA SER A 126 38.33 -8.92 1.92
C SER A 126 38.62 -9.46 0.52
N VAL A 127 38.01 -10.60 0.21
CA VAL A 127 38.05 -11.22 -1.12
C VAL A 127 37.29 -10.36 -2.14
N SER A 128 36.25 -9.65 -1.68
CA SER A 128 35.34 -8.85 -2.52
C SER A 128 35.00 -7.52 -1.85
N ASN A 129 34.24 -6.67 -2.54
CA ASN A 129 33.77 -5.40 -1.99
C ASN A 129 32.64 -5.55 -0.95
N ASP A 130 32.21 -6.77 -0.63
CA ASP A 130 31.27 -7.03 0.47
C ASP A 130 32.02 -7.12 1.81
N ALA A 131 31.74 -6.18 2.71
CA ALA A 131 32.34 -6.13 4.04
C ALA A 131 31.96 -7.33 4.92
N GLN A 132 30.86 -8.03 4.60
CA GLN A 132 30.44 -9.27 5.26
C GLN A 132 30.86 -10.54 4.48
N GLY A 133 31.67 -10.37 3.43
CA GLY A 133 32.20 -11.46 2.63
C GLY A 133 33.34 -12.22 3.32
N LEU A 134 33.98 -13.11 2.56
CA LEU A 134 35.16 -13.84 3.02
C LEU A 134 36.37 -12.91 3.09
N TYR A 135 37.25 -13.17 4.05
CA TYR A 135 38.52 -12.49 4.19
C TYR A 135 39.69 -13.47 4.12
N VAL A 136 40.79 -13.01 3.55
CA VAL A 136 42.09 -13.68 3.50
C VAL A 136 42.97 -13.11 4.59
N ASP A 137 43.55 -13.98 5.40
CA ASP A 137 44.55 -13.59 6.39
C ASP A 137 45.85 -13.18 5.68
N LYS A 138 46.25 -11.91 5.85
CA LYS A 138 47.50 -11.38 5.30
C LYS A 138 48.68 -11.56 6.24
N GLY A 139 48.42 -12.12 7.43
CA GLY A 139 49.40 -12.41 8.44
C GLY A 139 49.69 -11.22 9.35
N LYS A 140 50.78 -11.38 10.10
CA LYS A 140 51.24 -10.44 11.11
C LYS A 140 51.74 -9.15 10.49
N ILE A 141 51.34 -8.01 11.05
CA ILE A 141 51.93 -6.69 10.77
C ILE A 141 52.92 -6.36 11.88
N ALA A 142 54.17 -6.09 11.51
CA ALA A 142 55.20 -5.64 12.43
C ALA A 142 56.17 -4.70 11.72
N VAL A 143 56.85 -3.87 12.50
CA VAL A 143 57.98 -3.08 12.00
C VAL A 143 59.12 -4.06 11.66
N PRO A 144 59.73 -3.97 10.47
CA PRO A 144 60.85 -4.85 10.11
C PRO A 144 61.97 -4.80 11.15
N GLY A 145 62.32 -5.96 11.72
CA GLY A 145 63.35 -6.08 12.77
C GLY A 145 62.90 -5.72 14.19
N GLU A 146 61.65 -5.26 14.38
CA GLU A 146 61.08 -4.87 15.68
C GLU A 146 59.73 -5.58 15.93
N ASP A 147 59.77 -6.91 16.08
CA ASP A 147 58.61 -7.76 16.37
C ASP A 147 58.19 -7.70 17.84
N LYS A 148 57.64 -6.56 18.27
CA LYS A 148 57.26 -6.25 19.66
C LYS A 148 55.78 -6.51 19.94
N TRP A 149 55.43 -6.61 21.22
CA TRP A 149 54.04 -6.69 21.68
C TRP A 149 53.24 -5.49 21.17
N ALA A 150 52.09 -5.76 20.53
CA ALA A 150 51.27 -4.74 19.90
C ALA A 150 49.79 -5.14 19.82
N ILE A 151 48.89 -4.20 20.14
CA ILE A 151 47.44 -4.31 20.05
C ILE A 151 46.80 -3.04 19.48
N ASP A 152 45.49 -3.08 19.22
CA ASP A 152 44.64 -1.92 18.92
C ASP A 152 45.16 -1.07 17.75
N ALA A 153 45.20 -1.67 16.56
CA ALA A 153 45.70 -0.99 15.38
C ALA A 153 44.60 -0.27 14.62
N THR A 154 44.79 1.03 14.41
CA THR A 154 44.00 1.85 13.50
C THR A 154 44.86 2.41 12.37
N VAL A 155 44.21 2.95 11.34
CA VAL A 155 44.89 3.52 10.16
C VAL A 155 44.57 4.99 9.97
N LEU A 156 45.62 5.79 9.89
CA LEU A 156 45.54 7.16 9.38
C LEU A 156 45.73 7.12 7.86
N ALA A 157 44.64 7.33 7.13
CA ALA A 157 44.67 7.57 5.69
C ALA A 157 44.75 9.07 5.38
N ARG A 158 45.58 9.44 4.39
CA ARG A 158 45.74 10.82 3.93
C ARG A 158 45.13 11.02 2.53
N PRO A 159 44.71 12.25 2.18
CA PRO A 159 44.13 12.54 0.86
C PRO A 159 45.07 12.24 -0.33
N ASP A 160 46.39 12.24 -0.11
CA ASP A 160 47.41 11.89 -1.10
C ASP A 160 47.58 10.36 -1.30
N GLY A 161 46.82 9.55 -0.56
CA GLY A 161 46.91 8.09 -0.58
C GLY A 161 47.93 7.51 0.39
N SER A 162 48.68 8.34 1.13
CA SER A 162 49.63 7.87 2.14
C SER A 162 48.89 7.21 3.32
N LEU A 163 49.42 6.07 3.79
CA LEU A 163 48.86 5.31 4.91
C LEU A 163 49.86 5.24 6.07
N TYR A 164 49.35 5.34 7.29
CA TYR A 164 50.12 5.19 8.52
C TYR A 164 49.38 4.28 9.49
N LEU A 165 50.08 3.28 10.03
CA LEU A 165 49.55 2.43 11.10
C LEU A 165 49.78 3.12 12.43
N ILE A 166 48.77 3.17 13.28
CA ILE A 166 48.85 3.67 14.65
C ILE A 166 48.40 2.55 15.57
N TRP A 167 49.13 2.27 16.65
CA TRP A 167 48.83 1.15 17.54
C TRP A 167 49.33 1.38 18.97
N SER A 168 48.88 0.53 19.90
CA SER A 168 49.43 0.42 21.24
C SER A 168 50.49 -0.66 21.32
N GLY A 169 51.67 -0.37 21.88
CA GLY A 169 52.75 -1.34 21.95
C GLY A 169 53.67 -1.17 23.16
N TRP A 170 54.51 -2.17 23.40
CA TRP A 170 55.56 -2.08 24.42
C TRP A 170 56.82 -1.41 23.88
N PRO A 171 57.52 -0.59 24.69
CA PRO A 171 58.82 -0.05 24.32
C PRO A 171 59.87 -1.14 24.06
N GLY A 172 59.86 -2.20 24.88
CA GLY A 172 60.74 -3.37 24.78
C GLY A 172 59.93 -4.68 24.80
N ASP A 173 60.51 -5.73 25.38
CA ASP A 173 59.89 -7.07 25.45
C ASP A 173 59.26 -7.39 26.80
N GLU A 174 59.24 -6.42 27.72
CA GLU A 174 58.70 -6.56 29.07
C GLU A 174 57.39 -5.80 29.25
N ASP A 175 56.46 -6.40 30.00
CA ASP A 175 55.16 -5.84 30.37
C ASP A 175 55.28 -4.72 31.42
N ARG A 176 55.81 -3.57 30.99
CA ARG A 176 56.05 -2.39 31.83
C ARG A 176 55.13 -1.22 31.52
N LYS A 177 55.10 -0.78 30.27
CA LYS A 177 54.26 0.32 29.80
C LYS A 177 53.72 0.00 28.42
N GLN A 178 52.50 0.44 28.15
CA GLN A 178 51.90 0.42 26.81
C GLN A 178 51.80 1.85 26.29
N CYS A 179 52.33 2.08 25.10
CA CYS A 179 52.53 3.39 24.49
C CYS A 179 51.89 3.45 23.10
N ILE A 180 51.55 4.65 22.63
CA ILE A 180 51.05 4.86 21.26
C ILE A 180 52.22 5.06 20.30
N TYR A 181 52.22 4.30 19.20
CA TYR A 181 53.21 4.38 18.13
C TYR A 181 52.54 4.68 16.78
N ILE A 182 53.30 5.25 15.85
CA ILE A 182 52.93 5.41 14.45
C ILE A 182 54.06 4.95 13.53
N ALA A 183 53.73 4.39 12.37
CA ALA A 183 54.71 4.08 11.32
C ALA A 183 54.07 4.23 9.92
N PRO A 184 54.84 4.61 8.89
CA PRO A 184 54.33 4.66 7.52
C PRO A 184 54.09 3.26 6.98
N MET A 185 53.13 3.13 6.05
CA MET A 185 52.79 1.86 5.39
C MET A 185 52.99 1.98 3.88
N SER A 186 53.52 0.91 3.26
CA SER A 186 53.65 0.80 1.80
C SER A 186 52.38 0.27 1.13
N ASN A 187 51.58 -0.48 1.89
CA ASN A 187 50.27 -0.99 1.53
C ASN A 187 49.49 -1.26 2.83
N PRO A 188 48.16 -1.54 2.77
CA PRO A 188 47.34 -1.74 3.97
C PRO A 188 47.76 -2.88 4.91
N TRP A 189 48.76 -3.70 4.60
CA TRP A 189 49.24 -4.77 5.48
C TRP A 189 50.76 -4.78 5.71
N THR A 190 51.48 -3.73 5.28
CA THR A 190 52.95 -3.71 5.35
C THR A 190 53.48 -2.35 5.81
N ILE A 191 54.04 -2.30 7.03
CA ILE A 191 54.81 -1.15 7.53
C ILE A 191 56.08 -0.99 6.69
N SER A 192 56.40 0.26 6.30
CA SER A 192 57.50 0.60 5.39
C SER A 192 58.59 1.46 6.03
N GLY A 193 58.53 1.72 7.33
CA GLY A 193 59.49 2.55 8.05
C GLY A 193 59.55 2.23 9.55
N PRO A 194 60.40 2.94 10.31
CA PRO A 194 60.52 2.75 11.75
C PRO A 194 59.25 3.17 12.49
N ARG A 195 59.01 2.60 13.67
CA ARG A 195 57.98 3.12 14.58
C ARG A 195 58.46 4.39 15.28
N VAL A 196 57.56 5.34 15.42
CA VAL A 196 57.75 6.59 16.15
C VAL A 196 56.88 6.55 17.40
N LEU A 197 57.47 6.77 18.57
CA LEU A 197 56.74 6.90 19.83
C LEU A 197 56.00 8.24 19.86
N LEU A 198 54.67 8.20 19.94
CA LEU A 198 53.82 9.39 20.01
C LEU A 198 53.40 9.73 21.44
N SER A 199 53.11 8.72 22.26
CA SER A 199 52.68 8.92 23.65
C SER A 199 53.15 7.81 24.55
N THR A 200 53.69 8.18 25.71
CA THR A 200 53.93 7.29 26.86
C THR A 200 52.97 7.68 28.00
N PRO A 201 52.46 6.72 28.78
CA PRO A 201 51.70 7.05 29.98
C PRO A 201 52.63 7.69 31.03
N GLU A 202 52.31 8.92 31.38
CA GLU A 202 53.12 9.79 32.26
C GLU A 202 52.27 10.68 33.18
N LEU A 203 51.03 10.97 32.79
CA LEU A 203 50.10 11.76 33.60
C LEU A 203 49.41 10.86 34.64
N PRO A 204 49.06 11.38 35.82
CA PRO A 204 48.51 10.56 36.92
C PRO A 204 47.27 9.75 36.55
N TRP A 205 46.42 10.26 35.65
CA TRP A 205 45.20 9.60 35.19
C TRP A 205 45.44 8.48 34.17
N GLU A 206 46.62 8.43 33.54
CA GLU A 206 46.93 7.44 32.49
C GLU A 206 47.33 6.07 33.04
N GLY A 207 47.69 5.98 34.32
CA GLY A 207 48.23 4.74 34.90
C GLY A 207 49.48 4.26 34.15
N ARG A 208 49.44 3.04 33.60
CA ARG A 208 50.54 2.42 32.84
C ARG A 208 50.21 2.14 31.38
N ILE A 209 49.06 2.61 30.90
CA ILE A 209 48.46 2.19 29.62
C ILE A 209 48.05 3.40 28.79
N ASN A 210 48.50 3.44 27.53
CA ASN A 210 47.84 4.14 26.45
C ASN A 210 47.48 3.11 25.36
N GLU A 211 46.20 2.90 25.09
CA GLU A 211 45.69 1.90 24.15
C GLU A 211 44.52 2.43 23.30
N GLY A 212 43.90 1.62 22.43
CA GLY A 212 42.76 2.02 21.58
C GLY A 212 42.89 3.38 20.88
N PRO A 213 43.95 3.62 20.07
CA PRO A 213 44.11 4.88 19.34
C PRO A 213 43.11 5.01 18.20
N GLU A 214 42.52 6.19 18.04
CA GLU A 214 41.45 6.48 17.10
C GLU A 214 41.67 7.81 16.41
N VAL A 215 41.62 7.79 15.08
CA VAL A 215 41.95 8.96 14.26
C VAL A 215 40.71 9.81 14.01
N LEU A 216 40.85 11.11 14.22
CA LEU A 216 39.86 12.11 13.81
C LEU A 216 40.56 13.25 13.06
N GLN A 217 40.01 13.68 11.93
CA GLN A 217 40.59 14.75 11.10
C GLN A 217 39.55 15.85 10.83
N ARG A 218 39.91 17.10 11.10
CA ARG A 218 39.07 18.26 10.79
C ARG A 218 39.90 19.54 10.68
N GLY A 219 39.57 20.39 9.71
CA GLY A 219 40.18 21.73 9.60
C GLY A 219 41.70 21.72 9.48
N GLY A 220 42.27 20.72 8.80
CA GLY A 220 43.72 20.55 8.65
C GLY A 220 44.44 19.94 9.86
N LYS A 221 43.75 19.73 10.98
CA LYS A 221 44.30 19.08 12.19
C LYS A 221 44.03 17.58 12.18
N THR A 222 44.94 16.83 12.80
CA THR A 222 44.78 15.40 13.06
C THR A 222 44.79 15.18 14.57
N PHE A 223 43.79 14.46 15.06
CA PHE A 223 43.67 14.07 16.46
C PHE A 223 43.84 12.56 16.57
N ILE A 224 44.60 12.10 17.56
CA ILE A 224 44.60 10.71 17.99
C ILE A 224 43.96 10.69 19.37
N VAL A 225 42.72 10.21 19.44
CA VAL A 225 42.04 9.95 20.70
C VAL A 225 42.46 8.56 21.14
N TYR A 226 42.91 8.39 22.38
CA TYR A 226 43.41 7.10 22.87
C TYR A 226 42.83 6.82 24.24
N SER A 227 42.73 5.56 24.61
CA SER A 227 42.30 5.15 25.95
C SER A 227 43.47 5.04 26.91
N ALA A 228 43.25 5.32 28.19
CA ALA A 228 44.27 5.22 29.21
C ALA A 228 43.75 4.58 30.50
N ASN A 229 44.68 4.12 31.33
CA ASN A 229 44.44 3.28 32.52
C ASN A 229 43.95 1.86 32.17
N GLY A 230 43.74 0.99 33.16
CA GLY A 230 43.31 -0.40 32.91
C GLY A 230 41.84 -0.50 32.51
N SER A 231 41.52 -1.15 31.38
CA SER A 231 40.14 -1.40 30.93
C SER A 231 39.28 -2.22 31.91
N TRP A 232 39.92 -2.88 32.89
CA TRP A 232 39.26 -3.56 34.01
C TRP A 232 38.98 -2.66 35.20
N LEU A 233 39.43 -1.40 35.23
CA LEU A 233 39.21 -0.43 36.30
C LEU A 233 38.10 0.57 35.94
N PRO A 234 37.45 1.22 36.92
CA PRO A 234 36.49 2.28 36.68
C PRO A 234 37.12 3.57 36.12
N ASP A 235 38.45 3.73 36.25
CA ASP A 235 39.19 4.93 35.85
C ASP A 235 39.62 4.93 34.37
N TYR A 236 39.20 3.93 33.60
CA TYR A 236 39.44 3.90 32.15
C TYR A 236 38.82 5.13 31.47
N CYS A 237 39.61 5.84 30.67
CA CYS A 237 39.21 7.14 30.10
C CYS A 237 39.93 7.41 28.78
N LEU A 238 39.49 8.44 28.05
CA LEU A 238 40.11 8.88 26.80
C LEU A 238 41.04 10.08 27.01
N GLY A 239 42.27 9.97 26.50
CA GLY A 239 43.21 11.05 26.22
C GLY A 239 43.17 11.50 24.75
N MET A 240 43.93 12.54 24.42
CA MET A 240 44.02 13.05 23.04
C MET A 240 45.40 13.63 22.72
N LEU A 241 45.93 13.29 21.55
CA LEU A 241 47.08 13.93 20.92
C LEU A 241 46.58 14.80 19.75
N THR A 242 47.15 15.99 19.58
CA THR A 242 46.81 16.91 18.49
C THR A 242 48.04 17.21 17.64
N ASN A 243 47.94 16.99 16.33
CA ASN A 243 48.91 17.42 15.33
C ASN A 243 48.27 18.51 14.44
N SER A 244 48.94 19.66 14.34
CA SER A 244 48.46 20.83 13.58
C SER A 244 49.35 21.22 12.40
N ASP A 245 50.55 20.65 12.28
CA ASP A 245 51.52 20.99 11.24
C ASP A 245 51.57 19.97 10.08
N GLY A 246 50.85 18.85 10.21
CA GLY A 246 50.75 17.78 9.22
C GLY A 246 51.89 16.74 9.28
N ASN A 247 52.95 16.98 10.06
CA ASN A 247 54.10 16.06 10.15
C ASN A 247 53.87 14.97 11.19
N VAL A 248 53.12 13.94 10.81
CA VAL A 248 52.67 12.89 11.74
C VAL A 248 53.76 11.93 12.20
N LEU A 249 54.89 11.86 11.50
CA LEU A 249 56.04 11.05 11.91
C LEU A 249 57.03 11.79 12.81
N ASN A 250 56.78 13.07 13.11
CA ASN A 250 57.58 13.80 14.08
C ASN A 250 56.88 13.81 15.45
N ALA A 251 57.48 13.15 16.45
CA ALA A 251 56.92 13.09 17.80
C ALA A 251 56.70 14.48 18.42
N SER A 252 57.58 15.45 18.14
CA SER A 252 57.44 16.82 18.67
C SER A 252 56.29 17.61 18.06
N SER A 253 55.69 17.11 16.97
CA SER A 253 54.54 17.71 16.30
C SER A 253 53.19 17.31 16.92
N TRP A 254 53.21 16.44 17.95
CA TRP A 254 52.03 15.99 18.67
C TRP A 254 51.96 16.62 20.06
N THR A 255 50.87 17.33 20.34
CA THR A 255 50.59 17.91 21.65
C THR A 255 49.61 17.02 22.41
N LYS A 256 50.01 16.50 23.57
CA LYS A 256 49.15 15.72 24.46
C LYS A 256 48.24 16.63 25.31
N SER A 257 46.96 16.26 25.45
CA SER A 257 46.03 16.89 26.38
C SER A 257 46.46 16.66 27.84
N PRO A 258 46.50 17.69 28.70
CA PRO A 258 46.92 17.54 30.10
C PRO A 258 45.89 16.78 30.97
N ALA A 259 44.65 16.66 30.50
CA ALA A 259 43.55 15.99 31.19
C ALA A 259 42.80 15.04 30.24
N PRO A 260 42.06 14.04 30.77
CA PRO A 260 41.17 13.21 29.97
C PRO A 260 40.15 14.08 29.21
N VAL A 261 39.91 13.75 27.94
CA VAL A 261 38.90 14.37 27.10
C VAL A 261 37.53 13.70 27.21
N PHE A 262 37.48 12.51 27.82
CA PHE A 262 36.26 11.77 28.11
C PHE A 262 36.52 10.77 29.24
N ALA A 263 35.79 10.82 30.36
CA ALA A 263 36.06 10.00 31.54
C ALA A 263 34.76 9.65 32.28
N THR A 264 34.88 8.77 33.28
CA THR A 264 33.79 8.42 34.21
C THR A 264 33.04 9.67 34.67
N TYR A 265 31.71 9.60 34.57
CA TYR A 265 30.83 10.72 34.88
C TYR A 265 29.72 10.27 35.81
N SER A 266 29.54 11.01 36.91
CA SER A 266 28.41 10.87 37.83
C SER A 266 27.58 12.14 37.77
N GLY A 267 26.30 12.01 37.40
CA GLY A 267 25.38 13.12 37.26
C GLY A 267 23.94 12.75 37.65
N PRO A 268 22.98 13.67 37.47
CA PRO A 268 21.60 13.48 37.91
C PRO A 268 20.89 12.27 37.26
N ALA A 269 21.30 11.91 36.04
CA ALA A 269 20.74 10.79 35.29
C ALA A 269 21.39 9.43 35.60
N GLY A 270 22.38 9.39 36.50
CA GLY A 270 23.12 8.19 36.86
C GLY A 270 24.63 8.35 36.68
N THR A 271 25.35 7.24 36.85
CA THR A 271 26.81 7.18 36.71
C THR A 271 27.19 6.25 35.57
N LEU A 272 28.13 6.68 34.72
CA LEU A 272 28.81 5.79 33.78
C LEU A 272 30.29 5.71 34.12
N TYR A 273 30.79 4.49 34.22
CA TYR A 273 32.19 4.19 34.53
C TYR A 273 32.94 3.72 33.28
N ALA A 274 34.25 3.94 33.28
CA ALA A 274 35.20 3.35 32.34
C ALA A 274 34.87 3.55 30.84
N PRO A 275 34.52 4.77 30.37
CA PRO A 275 34.31 4.99 28.94
C PRO A 275 35.64 4.90 28.18
N GLY A 276 35.71 4.07 27.14
CA GLY A 276 36.93 3.98 26.34
C GLY A 276 36.81 3.10 25.11
N HIS A 277 37.97 2.91 24.46
CA HIS A 277 38.19 2.26 23.17
C HIS A 277 37.08 2.63 22.19
N ASN A 278 37.06 3.91 21.81
CA ASN A 278 35.99 4.48 21.01
C ASN A 278 36.19 4.21 19.51
N SER A 279 35.27 4.69 18.68
CA SER A 279 35.45 4.95 17.26
C SER A 279 34.59 6.15 16.87
N PHE A 280 34.74 6.64 15.64
CA PHE A 280 33.96 7.78 15.14
C PHE A 280 33.20 7.44 13.86
N THR A 281 31.97 7.95 13.74
CA THR A 281 31.18 7.83 12.51
C THR A 281 30.33 9.09 12.30
N ARG A 282 29.61 9.17 11.18
CA ARG A 282 28.67 10.25 10.89
C ARG A 282 27.23 9.75 10.80
N SER A 283 26.26 10.64 11.01
CA SER A 283 24.83 10.37 10.74
C SER A 283 24.56 10.03 9.27
N PRO A 284 23.42 9.38 8.92
CA PRO A 284 23.17 8.94 7.54
C PRO A 284 23.17 10.07 6.50
N ASP A 285 22.73 11.26 6.91
CA ASP A 285 22.73 12.46 6.06
C ASP A 285 24.06 13.24 6.10
N GLY A 286 25.05 12.74 6.85
CA GLY A 286 26.39 13.31 6.99
C GLY A 286 26.47 14.61 7.80
N ARG A 287 25.39 15.03 8.49
CA ARG A 287 25.31 16.33 9.18
C ARG A 287 25.82 16.31 10.62
N GLU A 288 25.92 15.15 11.25
CA GLU A 288 26.32 15.00 12.64
C GLU A 288 27.50 14.05 12.79
N ASP A 289 28.43 14.37 13.69
CA ASP A 289 29.52 13.50 14.09
C ASP A 289 29.14 12.76 15.39
N TRP A 290 29.39 11.45 15.41
CA TRP A 290 29.00 10.53 16.47
C TRP A 290 30.20 9.79 17.02
N ILE A 291 30.32 9.72 18.36
CA ILE A 291 31.29 8.87 19.05
C ILE A 291 30.60 7.57 19.43
N ILE A 292 31.22 6.45 19.07
CA ILE A 292 30.82 5.10 19.48
C ILE A 292 31.85 4.63 20.50
N TYR A 293 31.44 4.15 21.66
CA TYR A 293 32.38 3.80 22.73
C TYR A 293 31.81 2.71 23.63
N HIS A 294 32.63 2.00 24.40
CA HIS A 294 32.11 1.13 25.45
C HIS A 294 32.14 1.82 26.81
N GLY A 295 31.27 1.40 27.73
CA GLY A 295 31.31 1.84 29.13
C GLY A 295 30.53 0.89 30.04
N LYS A 296 30.74 1.02 31.36
CA LYS A 296 30.16 0.16 32.39
C LYS A 296 29.10 0.90 33.21
N ASP A 297 28.00 0.20 33.51
CA ASP A 297 26.96 0.69 34.42
C ASP A 297 27.31 0.48 35.92
N THR A 298 28.45 -0.16 36.21
CA THR A 298 28.91 -0.45 37.58
C THR A 298 30.40 -0.16 37.73
N ASP A 299 30.83 0.21 38.94
CA ASP A 299 32.23 0.43 39.32
C ASP A 299 33.04 -0.87 39.52
N LYS A 300 32.38 -2.03 39.47
CA LYS A 300 33.01 -3.33 39.66
C LYS A 300 34.15 -3.54 38.68
N GLY A 301 35.31 -3.91 39.22
CA GLY A 301 36.48 -4.26 38.43
C GLY A 301 36.26 -5.51 37.56
N GLY A 302 37.12 -5.67 36.55
CA GLY A 302 37.06 -6.77 35.57
C GLY A 302 36.51 -6.34 34.21
N TRP A 303 36.44 -7.29 33.28
CA TRP A 303 36.13 -7.02 31.86
C TRP A 303 34.66 -7.22 31.46
N ALA A 304 33.81 -7.65 32.40
CA ALA A 304 32.39 -7.81 32.17
C ALA A 304 31.68 -6.46 32.00
N ASN A 305 30.50 -6.47 31.36
CA ASN A 305 29.59 -5.32 31.26
C ASN A 305 30.17 -4.08 30.54
N ARG A 306 31.11 -4.27 29.61
CA ARG A 306 31.57 -3.21 28.68
C ARG A 306 30.59 -3.10 27.51
N MET A 307 29.59 -2.25 27.65
CA MET A 307 28.47 -2.15 26.71
C MET A 307 28.72 -1.02 25.69
N THR A 308 28.49 -1.29 24.39
CA THR A 308 28.58 -0.29 23.32
C THR A 308 27.54 0.81 23.50
N ARG A 309 27.94 2.06 23.26
CA ARG A 309 27.13 3.27 23.38
C ARG A 309 27.42 4.18 22.20
N ALA A 310 26.47 5.05 21.92
CA ALA A 310 26.62 6.11 20.93
C ALA A 310 26.11 7.44 21.48
N GLN A 311 26.81 8.52 21.19
CA GLN A 311 26.30 9.87 21.38
C GLN A 311 26.85 10.82 20.33
N LYS A 312 26.07 11.85 20.00
CA LYS A 312 26.53 12.97 19.18
C LYS A 312 27.59 13.76 19.95
N PHE A 313 28.63 14.20 19.25
CA PHE A 313 29.58 15.17 19.80
C PHE A 313 29.65 16.43 18.95
N THR A 314 30.28 17.46 19.48
CA THR A 314 30.40 18.76 18.80
C THR A 314 31.86 19.18 18.70
N TRP A 315 32.10 20.38 18.18
CA TRP A 315 33.43 20.90 17.96
C TRP A 315 33.55 22.27 18.61
N ASN A 316 34.64 22.48 19.34
CA ASN A 316 34.97 23.76 19.94
C ASN A 316 35.36 24.79 18.86
N ALA A 317 35.33 26.07 19.23
CA ALA A 317 35.66 27.16 18.31
C ALA A 317 37.12 27.11 17.80
N ASP A 318 38.05 26.52 18.57
CA ASP A 318 39.45 26.30 18.18
C ASP A 318 39.65 25.08 17.26
N GLY A 319 38.57 24.38 16.92
CA GLY A 319 38.55 23.20 16.08
C GLY A 319 38.89 21.89 16.78
N THR A 320 39.01 21.86 18.12
CA THR A 320 39.16 20.61 18.89
C THR A 320 37.80 19.93 19.10
N PRO A 321 37.72 18.58 19.15
CA PRO A 321 36.46 17.89 19.41
C PRO A 321 36.00 18.09 20.86
N ASN A 322 34.68 18.16 21.05
CA ASN A 322 34.03 18.22 22.35
C ASN A 322 33.07 17.05 22.50
N PHE A 323 33.52 16.01 23.20
CA PHE A 323 32.75 14.77 23.43
C PHE A 323 31.68 14.92 24.52
N GLY A 324 31.71 16.01 25.29
CA GLY A 324 30.87 16.19 26.46
C GLY A 324 31.17 15.15 27.55
N HIS A 325 30.12 14.73 28.25
CA HIS A 325 30.20 13.64 29.22
C HIS A 325 29.55 12.38 28.65
N PRO A 326 30.02 11.18 29.03
CA PRO A 326 29.37 9.95 28.62
C PRO A 326 27.95 9.85 29.16
N VAL A 327 27.01 9.48 28.29
CA VAL A 327 25.59 9.38 28.63
C VAL A 327 25.27 8.06 29.35
N PRO A 328 24.71 8.08 30.58
CA PRO A 328 24.27 6.88 31.30
C PRO A 328 23.17 6.11 30.58
N SER A 329 22.98 4.83 30.94
CA SER A 329 21.89 4.00 30.41
C SER A 329 20.51 4.58 30.74
N GLY A 330 19.55 4.41 29.84
CA GLY A 330 18.16 4.85 30.05
C GLY A 330 17.88 6.32 29.75
N VAL A 331 18.90 7.14 29.47
CA VAL A 331 18.72 8.51 28.99
C VAL A 331 18.24 8.50 27.53
N SER A 332 17.15 9.22 27.27
CA SER A 332 16.56 9.38 25.93
C SER A 332 17.38 10.36 25.11
N LEU A 333 17.97 9.88 24.01
CA LEU A 333 18.77 10.67 23.06
C LEU A 333 18.06 10.75 21.71
N PRO A 334 18.10 11.90 20.99
CA PRO A 334 17.61 11.97 19.62
C PRO A 334 18.30 10.93 18.73
N VAL A 335 17.55 10.31 17.80
CA VAL A 335 18.16 9.47 16.76
C VAL A 335 19.08 10.32 15.85
N PRO A 336 20.16 9.74 15.30
CA PRO A 336 21.01 10.42 14.33
C PRO A 336 20.23 10.99 13.15
N SER A 337 20.60 12.20 12.70
CA SER A 337 19.91 12.89 11.62
C SER A 337 19.92 12.09 10.31
N GLY A 338 18.75 11.95 9.66
CA GLY A 338 18.61 11.17 8.44
C GLY A 338 18.32 9.67 8.64
N GLU A 339 18.21 9.18 9.88
CA GLU A 339 17.66 7.84 10.13
C GLU A 339 16.14 7.84 9.94
N LEU A 340 15.66 7.17 8.90
CA LEU A 340 14.27 6.73 8.77
C LEU A 340 14.21 5.28 9.28
N ALA A 341 13.33 4.99 10.24
CA ALA A 341 13.28 3.70 10.92
C ALA A 341 13.32 2.48 9.96
N VAL A 342 14.24 1.55 10.19
CA VAL A 342 14.30 0.25 9.50
C VAL A 342 13.09 -0.58 9.92
N GLN A 343 12.04 -0.57 9.11
CA GLN A 343 10.95 -1.52 9.29
C GLN A 343 11.39 -2.88 8.76
N MET A 344 11.45 -3.91 9.61
CA MET A 344 11.53 -5.30 9.14
C MET A 344 10.34 -5.58 8.21
N ALA A 345 10.57 -6.29 7.10
CA ALA A 345 9.48 -6.66 6.21
C ALA A 345 8.46 -7.54 6.97
N PRO A 346 7.16 -7.30 6.83
CA PRO A 346 6.13 -8.12 7.45
C PRO A 346 6.09 -9.52 6.81
N SER A 347 5.83 -10.54 7.63
CA SER A 347 5.52 -11.91 7.20
C SER A 347 4.00 -12.13 7.28
N ILE A 348 3.43 -12.87 6.33
CA ILE A 348 1.99 -13.14 6.25
C ILE A 348 1.76 -14.65 6.30
N HIS A 349 0.84 -15.10 7.16
CA HIS A 349 0.37 -16.47 7.21
C HIS A 349 -1.13 -16.54 6.86
N LEU A 350 -1.53 -17.45 5.97
CA LEU A 350 -2.92 -17.66 5.59
C LEU A 350 -3.46 -18.99 6.12
N GLN A 351 -4.72 -18.96 6.54
CA GLN A 351 -5.52 -20.13 6.91
C GLN A 351 -6.92 -20.02 6.31
N ALA A 352 -7.40 -21.07 5.63
CA ALA A 352 -8.77 -21.14 5.13
C ALA A 352 -9.70 -21.88 6.10
N ASP A 353 -10.98 -21.51 6.12
CA ASP A 353 -12.02 -22.19 6.91
C ASP A 353 -12.38 -23.57 6.34
N ARG A 354 -12.12 -23.80 5.07
CA ARG A 354 -12.42 -25.05 4.35
C ARG A 354 -11.35 -25.32 3.29
N THR A 355 -11.18 -26.59 2.91
CA THR A 355 -10.21 -27.03 1.88
C THR A 355 -10.87 -27.37 0.54
N ALA A 356 -12.21 -27.34 0.48
CA ALA A 356 -12.97 -27.55 -0.75
C ALA A 356 -14.28 -26.74 -0.73
N VAL A 357 -14.72 -26.29 -1.91
CA VAL A 357 -15.98 -25.58 -2.15
C VAL A 357 -16.59 -25.96 -3.49
N GLY A 358 -17.90 -25.76 -3.65
CA GLY A 358 -18.53 -25.81 -4.96
C GLY A 358 -18.18 -24.58 -5.80
N MET A 359 -18.22 -24.70 -7.12
CA MET A 359 -17.99 -23.56 -8.02
C MET A 359 -18.96 -22.41 -7.70
N GLY A 360 -18.42 -21.19 -7.65
CA GLY A 360 -19.15 -19.97 -7.29
C GLY A 360 -19.29 -19.71 -5.79
N GLN A 361 -19.00 -20.70 -4.93
CA GLN A 361 -19.04 -20.53 -3.48
C GLN A 361 -17.74 -19.91 -2.94
N THR A 362 -17.87 -19.34 -1.75
CA THR A 362 -16.83 -18.55 -1.09
C THR A 362 -16.02 -19.37 -0.08
N VAL A 363 -14.71 -19.14 -0.03
CA VAL A 363 -13.83 -19.56 1.05
C VAL A 363 -13.46 -18.36 1.91
N ARG A 364 -13.52 -18.51 3.24
CA ARG A 364 -13.06 -17.50 4.17
C ARG A 364 -11.60 -17.76 4.51
N VAL A 365 -10.74 -16.78 4.22
CA VAL A 365 -9.30 -16.88 4.45
C VAL A 365 -8.87 -15.85 5.50
N LEU A 366 -8.42 -16.33 6.65
CA LEU A 366 -7.77 -15.52 7.67
C LEU A 366 -6.30 -15.34 7.32
N ALA A 367 -5.84 -14.09 7.32
CA ALA A 367 -4.46 -13.71 7.19
C ALA A 367 -3.94 -13.16 8.53
N THR A 368 -2.80 -13.65 8.98
CA THR A 368 -2.08 -13.14 10.16
C THR A 368 -0.76 -12.55 9.71
N ALA A 369 -0.57 -11.26 9.92
CA ALA A 369 0.64 -10.54 9.59
C ALA A 369 1.47 -10.22 10.83
N THR A 370 2.77 -10.50 10.77
CA THR A 370 3.70 -10.19 11.86
C THR A 370 4.96 -9.49 11.37
N ARG A 371 5.54 -8.63 12.20
CA ARG A 371 6.80 -7.91 11.96
C ARG A 371 7.72 -8.11 13.16
N GLY A 372 8.87 -8.74 12.94
CA GLY A 372 9.79 -9.08 14.04
C GLY A 372 9.15 -9.94 15.14
N GLY A 373 8.22 -10.83 14.78
CA GLY A 373 7.50 -11.70 15.71
C GLY A 373 6.32 -11.05 16.47
N ARG A 374 5.99 -9.77 16.19
CA ARG A 374 4.84 -9.06 16.77
C ARG A 374 3.75 -8.83 15.72
N ALA A 375 2.50 -8.68 16.15
CA ALA A 375 1.37 -8.30 15.27
C ALA A 375 1.71 -7.07 14.42
N ALA A 376 1.42 -7.13 13.13
CA ALA A 376 1.63 -6.02 12.20
C ALA A 376 0.27 -5.46 11.76
N ALA A 377 -0.18 -4.41 12.43
CA ALA A 377 -1.44 -3.72 12.16
C ALA A 377 -1.33 -2.72 10.99
N GLY A 378 -2.47 -2.37 10.39
CA GLY A 378 -2.58 -1.36 9.34
C GLY A 378 -1.95 -1.73 7.98
N LEU A 379 -1.62 -3.01 7.76
CA LEU A 379 -1.15 -3.50 6.48
C LEU A 379 -2.33 -3.82 5.57
N GLU A 380 -2.42 -3.16 4.42
CA GLU A 380 -3.34 -3.57 3.36
C GLU A 380 -2.76 -4.79 2.66
N LEU A 381 -3.53 -5.87 2.60
CA LEU A 381 -3.14 -7.15 1.99
C LEU A 381 -3.97 -7.40 0.72
N TRP A 382 -3.31 -7.88 -0.32
CA TRP A 382 -3.93 -8.19 -1.62
C TRP A 382 -3.94 -9.70 -1.87
N PRO A 383 -5.13 -10.32 -2.04
CA PRO A 383 -5.25 -11.73 -2.37
C PRO A 383 -5.03 -12.04 -3.85
N TYR A 384 -4.44 -13.20 -4.11
CA TYR A 384 -4.17 -13.76 -5.43
C TYR A 384 -4.67 -15.20 -5.47
N VAL A 385 -5.38 -15.55 -6.55
CA VAL A 385 -5.82 -16.91 -6.86
C VAL A 385 -5.17 -17.34 -8.17
N ASN A 386 -4.48 -18.48 -8.18
CA ASN A 386 -3.75 -19.00 -9.33
C ASN A 386 -2.79 -17.96 -9.94
N SER A 387 -2.07 -17.25 -9.07
CA SER A 387 -1.11 -16.20 -9.44
C SER A 387 -1.71 -14.97 -10.15
N ARG A 388 -3.04 -14.79 -10.10
CA ARG A 388 -3.72 -13.59 -10.57
C ARG A 388 -4.49 -12.93 -9.42
N ARG A 389 -4.52 -11.61 -9.40
CA ARG A 389 -5.23 -10.83 -8.38
C ARG A 389 -6.71 -11.19 -8.43
N TRP A 390 -7.29 -11.56 -7.29
CA TRP A 390 -8.69 -11.94 -7.19
C TRP A 390 -9.19 -11.77 -5.75
N GLY A 391 -10.33 -11.11 -5.58
CA GLY A 391 -10.96 -10.81 -4.29
C GLY A 391 -10.72 -9.39 -3.79
N THR A 392 -11.50 -8.89 -2.84
CA THR A 392 -11.26 -7.57 -2.23
C THR A 392 -9.96 -7.53 -1.40
N GLN A 393 -9.30 -6.37 -1.35
CA GLN A 393 -8.22 -6.08 -0.40
C GLN A 393 -8.75 -6.06 1.05
N ALA A 394 -7.88 -6.36 2.02
CA ALA A 394 -8.22 -6.29 3.43
C ALA A 394 -7.09 -5.69 4.25
N THR A 395 -7.42 -4.86 5.23
CA THR A 395 -6.44 -4.23 6.13
C THR A 395 -6.34 -5.01 7.43
N THR A 396 -5.12 -5.25 7.91
CA THR A 396 -4.90 -5.97 9.17
C THR A 396 -5.29 -5.12 10.38
N ASP A 397 -6.04 -5.70 11.31
CA ASP A 397 -6.42 -5.09 12.60
C ASP A 397 -5.24 -4.93 13.57
N ALA A 398 -5.52 -4.48 14.80
CA ALA A 398 -4.52 -4.28 15.85
C ALA A 398 -3.76 -5.57 16.24
N GLN A 399 -4.35 -6.74 16.00
CA GLN A 399 -3.78 -8.05 16.25
C GLN A 399 -3.05 -8.60 15.01
N GLY A 400 -3.01 -7.83 13.92
CA GLY A 400 -2.38 -8.22 12.66
C GLY A 400 -3.25 -9.16 11.83
N HIS A 401 -4.55 -9.25 12.09
CA HIS A 401 -5.47 -10.13 11.37
C HIS A 401 -6.24 -9.40 10.27
N ALA A 402 -6.38 -10.03 9.11
CA ALA A 402 -7.28 -9.61 8.04
C ALA A 402 -8.05 -10.82 7.52
N THR A 403 -9.30 -10.63 7.07
CA THR A 403 -10.11 -11.73 6.51
C THR A 403 -10.47 -11.42 5.07
N PHE A 404 -10.26 -12.41 4.18
CA PHE A 404 -10.76 -12.38 2.81
C PHE A 404 -11.97 -13.30 2.67
N LEU A 405 -12.98 -12.84 1.94
CA LEU A 405 -14.08 -13.66 1.44
C LEU A 405 -13.84 -13.86 -0.07
N LEU A 406 -13.33 -15.03 -0.44
CA LEU A 406 -12.89 -15.29 -1.81
C LEU A 406 -13.88 -16.23 -2.53
N PRO A 407 -14.73 -15.71 -3.44
CA PRO A 407 -15.58 -16.55 -4.28
C PRO A 407 -14.71 -17.28 -5.33
N LEU A 408 -15.00 -18.55 -5.62
CA LEU A 408 -14.18 -19.36 -6.54
C LEU A 408 -15.02 -19.93 -7.70
N PRO A 409 -15.06 -19.26 -8.89
CA PRO A 409 -15.97 -19.62 -9.98
C PRO A 409 -15.51 -20.82 -10.83
N ASN A 410 -14.21 -21.15 -10.80
CA ASN A 410 -13.59 -22.09 -11.73
C ASN A 410 -13.32 -23.45 -11.07
N VAL A 411 -13.88 -24.52 -11.65
CA VAL A 411 -13.66 -25.90 -11.22
C VAL A 411 -12.17 -26.26 -11.36
N GLY A 412 -11.62 -26.93 -10.35
CA GLY A 412 -10.21 -27.33 -10.32
C GLY A 412 -9.53 -26.98 -9.01
N ARG A 413 -8.22 -26.76 -9.06
CA ARG A 413 -7.42 -26.38 -7.90
C ARG A 413 -7.22 -24.87 -7.90
N ALA A 414 -7.68 -24.20 -6.85
CA ALA A 414 -7.42 -22.78 -6.61
C ALA A 414 -6.25 -22.64 -5.62
N ARG A 415 -5.14 -22.05 -6.07
CA ARG A 415 -3.98 -21.73 -5.23
C ARG A 415 -4.08 -20.29 -4.75
N ILE A 416 -4.25 -20.10 -3.44
CA ILE A 416 -4.46 -18.77 -2.83
C ILE A 416 -3.17 -18.31 -2.16
N GLN A 417 -2.78 -17.06 -2.41
CA GLN A 417 -1.66 -16.37 -1.76
C GLN A 417 -2.06 -14.92 -1.47
N ALA A 418 -1.35 -14.25 -0.57
CA ALA A 418 -1.50 -12.83 -0.34
C ALA A 418 -0.13 -12.13 -0.27
N ILE A 419 -0.11 -10.85 -0.63
CA ILE A 419 1.03 -9.96 -0.46
C ILE A 419 0.59 -8.73 0.32
N VAL A 420 1.53 -8.04 0.98
CA VAL A 420 1.27 -6.64 1.36
C VAL A 420 1.13 -5.84 0.07
N ARG A 421 0.13 -4.96 0.01
CA ARG A 421 -0.08 -4.03 -1.10
C ARG A 421 1.28 -3.46 -1.49
N PRO A 422 1.70 -3.59 -2.76
CA PRO A 422 2.92 -2.95 -3.22
C PRO A 422 2.87 -1.46 -2.87
N PRO A 423 3.94 -0.89 -2.32
CA PRO A 423 3.93 0.50 -1.90
C PRO A 423 3.50 1.40 -3.06
N LYS A 424 2.60 2.35 -2.78
CA LYS A 424 2.33 3.44 -3.71
C LYS A 424 3.68 4.11 -4.07
N PRO A 425 3.86 4.60 -5.29
CA PRO A 425 5.07 5.30 -5.69
C PRO A 425 5.31 6.46 -4.73
N SER A 426 6.57 6.75 -4.40
CA SER A 426 6.83 8.05 -3.81
C SER A 426 6.59 9.14 -4.86
N SER A 427 6.02 10.27 -4.44
CA SER A 427 5.83 11.48 -5.25
C SER A 427 7.15 12.16 -5.67
N ASN A 428 8.28 11.44 -5.60
CA ASN A 428 9.62 12.01 -5.75
C ASN A 428 10.11 12.04 -7.21
N ALA A 429 9.33 11.53 -8.18
CA ALA A 429 9.61 11.72 -9.59
C ALA A 429 8.86 12.93 -10.12
N PHE A 430 9.53 13.76 -10.90
CA PHE A 430 8.99 15.01 -11.44
C PHE A 430 9.20 15.05 -12.95
N TRP A 431 8.24 15.63 -13.66
CA TRP A 431 8.49 16.14 -15.00
C TRP A 431 9.57 17.22 -14.93
N ILE A 432 10.68 16.99 -15.66
CA ILE A 432 11.81 17.93 -15.69
C ILE A 432 12.04 18.49 -17.09
N TRP A 433 12.22 19.81 -17.16
CA TRP A 433 12.43 20.60 -18.37
C TRP A 433 13.72 21.42 -18.28
N ALA A 434 14.14 22.00 -19.41
CA ALA A 434 15.16 23.05 -19.42
C ALA A 434 14.68 24.31 -18.68
N ASN A 435 15.64 25.08 -18.16
CA ASN A 435 15.38 26.34 -17.46
C ASN A 435 14.85 27.43 -18.40
N THR A 436 15.00 27.24 -19.71
CA THR A 436 14.46 28.12 -20.75
C THR A 436 13.69 27.26 -21.74
N PRO A 437 12.37 27.09 -21.54
CA PRO A 437 11.48 26.38 -22.46
C PRO A 437 11.46 27.06 -23.84
N GLN A 438 11.48 26.28 -24.93
CA GLN A 438 11.40 26.77 -26.31
C GLN A 438 10.57 25.81 -27.15
N ASP A 439 9.98 26.28 -28.25
CA ASP A 439 9.37 25.40 -29.24
C ASP A 439 10.43 24.60 -30.00
N ASN A 440 10.06 23.38 -30.43
CA ASN A 440 10.91 22.49 -31.22
C ASN A 440 12.27 22.24 -30.54
N GLN A 441 12.21 21.78 -29.28
CA GLN A 441 13.38 21.68 -28.41
C GLN A 441 13.92 20.25 -28.38
N THR A 442 15.25 20.11 -28.39
CA THR A 442 15.97 18.87 -28.06
C THR A 442 16.82 19.11 -26.83
N LEU A 443 16.78 18.19 -25.87
CA LEU A 443 17.56 18.26 -24.64
C LEU A 443 18.38 16.98 -24.45
N TYR A 444 19.59 17.16 -23.93
CA TYR A 444 20.45 16.08 -23.47
C TYR A 444 20.51 16.16 -21.95
N LEU A 445 20.10 15.09 -21.27
CA LEU A 445 20.00 15.03 -19.82
C LEU A 445 20.91 13.92 -19.28
N THR A 446 21.59 14.18 -18.18
CA THR A 446 22.40 13.18 -17.48
C THR A 446 22.12 13.15 -15.99
N LYS A 447 22.22 11.95 -15.43
CA LYS A 447 22.14 11.69 -13.99
C LYS A 447 23.21 10.72 -13.59
N THR A 448 24.16 11.21 -12.80
CA THR A 448 25.12 10.37 -12.10
C THR A 448 24.54 9.93 -10.77
N PHE A 449 24.72 8.66 -10.45
CA PHE A 449 24.26 8.07 -9.20
C PHE A 449 25.17 6.91 -8.78
N PHE A 450 25.16 6.61 -7.49
CA PHE A 450 26.02 5.57 -6.93
C PHE A 450 25.20 4.34 -6.53
N VAL A 451 25.60 3.16 -6.99
CA VAL A 451 24.98 1.89 -6.60
C VAL A 451 25.86 1.21 -5.55
N THR A 452 25.26 0.89 -4.42
CA THR A 452 25.97 0.54 -3.19
C THR A 452 26.36 -0.93 -3.06
N ALA A 453 25.88 -1.78 -3.98
CA ALA A 453 26.09 -3.22 -3.95
C ALA A 453 25.80 -3.86 -5.32
N PRO A 454 26.16 -5.13 -5.55
CA PRO A 454 25.84 -5.84 -6.79
C PRO A 454 24.35 -5.79 -7.12
N VAL A 455 24.05 -5.41 -8.35
CA VAL A 455 22.66 -5.29 -8.82
C VAL A 455 22.11 -6.68 -9.09
N ARG A 456 21.01 -7.03 -8.41
CA ARG A 456 20.26 -8.27 -8.67
C ARG A 456 19.28 -8.11 -9.82
N ALA A 457 18.62 -6.97 -9.86
CA ALA A 457 17.67 -6.61 -10.89
C ALA A 457 17.68 -5.09 -11.06
N ALA A 458 17.48 -4.62 -12.28
CA ALA A 458 17.21 -3.23 -12.52
C ALA A 458 16.28 -3.06 -13.70
N SER A 459 15.45 -2.03 -13.60
CA SER A 459 14.46 -1.69 -14.61
C SER A 459 14.18 -0.20 -14.63
N LEU A 460 13.94 0.35 -15.80
CA LEU A 460 13.68 1.77 -16.03
C LEU A 460 12.25 1.95 -16.54
N HIS A 461 11.51 2.86 -15.91
CA HIS A 461 10.30 3.43 -16.46
C HIS A 461 10.64 4.82 -16.97
N ILE A 462 10.34 5.11 -18.23
CA ILE A 462 10.76 6.37 -18.86
C ILE A 462 9.78 6.80 -19.94
N THR A 463 9.56 8.09 -20.03
CA THR A 463 8.88 8.75 -21.15
C THR A 463 9.47 10.15 -21.36
N GLY A 464 9.37 10.64 -22.58
CA GLY A 464 9.66 12.01 -22.98
C GLY A 464 8.53 12.50 -23.87
N ASP A 465 8.51 13.79 -24.20
CA ASP A 465 7.38 14.39 -24.95
C ASP A 465 7.06 13.69 -26.27
N ASP A 466 7.78 14.01 -27.35
CA ASP A 466 7.56 13.34 -28.64
C ASP A 466 8.51 12.16 -28.81
N MET A 467 9.73 12.27 -28.25
CA MET A 467 10.74 11.23 -28.34
C MET A 467 11.70 11.27 -27.15
N PHE A 468 12.18 10.11 -26.72
CA PHE A 468 13.39 9.99 -25.90
C PHE A 468 14.29 8.86 -26.40
N HIS A 469 15.60 8.98 -26.19
CA HIS A 469 16.59 7.92 -26.40
C HIS A 469 17.49 7.81 -25.16
N ALA A 470 17.49 6.64 -24.52
CA ALA A 470 18.13 6.44 -23.22
C ALA A 470 19.38 5.53 -23.30
N TYR A 471 20.37 5.88 -22.49
CA TYR A 471 21.65 5.20 -22.38
C TYR A 471 22.01 4.97 -20.92
N LEU A 472 22.56 3.80 -20.59
CA LEU A 472 23.04 3.47 -19.25
C LEU A 472 24.51 3.09 -19.29
N ASN A 473 25.35 3.88 -18.62
CA ASN A 473 26.82 3.76 -18.68
C ASN A 473 27.37 3.73 -20.12
N GLY A 474 26.75 4.50 -21.02
CA GLY A 474 27.12 4.57 -22.43
C GLY A 474 26.52 3.49 -23.33
N HIS A 475 25.84 2.48 -22.78
CA HIS A 475 25.12 1.47 -23.55
C HIS A 475 23.73 1.98 -23.92
N ASP A 476 23.34 1.82 -25.19
CA ASP A 476 21.95 2.05 -25.61
C ASP A 476 21.02 1.05 -24.92
N ILE A 477 20.03 1.57 -24.20
CA ILE A 477 19.03 0.77 -23.49
C ILE A 477 17.62 0.93 -24.06
N GLY A 478 17.44 1.81 -25.05
CA GLY A 478 16.23 1.93 -25.84
C GLY A 478 15.70 3.36 -25.98
N GLU A 479 14.85 3.52 -27.01
CA GLU A 479 14.17 4.77 -27.37
C GLU A 479 12.65 4.64 -27.27
N GLY A 480 11.92 5.75 -27.20
CA GLY A 480 10.46 5.78 -27.18
C GLY A 480 9.95 7.17 -27.46
N GLY A 481 8.66 7.40 -27.28
CA GLY A 481 8.03 8.69 -27.56
C GLY A 481 6.55 8.69 -27.24
N GLY A 482 5.96 9.88 -27.17
CA GLY A 482 4.61 10.12 -26.66
C GLY A 482 4.61 10.14 -25.14
N TRP A 483 4.52 11.34 -24.56
CA TRP A 483 4.54 11.56 -23.11
C TRP A 483 3.52 10.69 -22.36
N GLU A 484 2.40 10.33 -23.00
CA GLU A 484 1.36 9.49 -22.43
C GLU A 484 1.85 8.06 -22.15
N LYS A 485 2.85 7.56 -22.89
CA LYS A 485 3.22 6.14 -22.88
C LYS A 485 4.56 5.91 -22.22
N VAL A 486 4.53 5.39 -21.00
CA VAL A 486 5.74 5.00 -20.28
C VAL A 486 6.31 3.73 -20.87
N LYS A 487 7.56 3.81 -21.34
CA LYS A 487 8.31 2.63 -21.74
C LYS A 487 8.91 1.97 -20.50
N PHE A 488 8.65 0.67 -20.35
CA PHE A 488 9.29 -0.16 -19.35
C PHE A 488 10.44 -0.95 -19.95
N ILE A 489 11.65 -0.71 -19.45
CA ILE A 489 12.89 -1.34 -19.91
C ILE A 489 13.42 -2.20 -18.76
N THR A 490 13.60 -3.51 -18.99
CA THR A 490 14.05 -4.48 -17.99
C THR A 490 15.45 -4.99 -18.29
N ASN A 491 15.96 -5.91 -17.45
CA ASN A 491 17.27 -6.55 -17.61
C ASN A 491 18.45 -5.56 -17.65
N LEU A 492 18.30 -4.42 -16.96
CA LEU A 492 19.33 -3.37 -16.91
C LEU A 492 20.46 -3.69 -15.93
N ALA A 493 20.29 -4.71 -15.09
CA ALA A 493 21.27 -5.11 -14.09
C ALA A 493 22.66 -5.39 -14.69
N GLN A 494 22.71 -5.94 -15.91
CA GLN A 494 23.95 -6.27 -16.61
C GLN A 494 24.78 -5.03 -16.99
N TRP A 495 24.15 -3.86 -17.10
CA TRP A 495 24.80 -2.60 -17.48
C TRP A 495 25.14 -1.73 -16.28
N LEU A 496 24.76 -2.13 -15.07
CA LEU A 496 25.02 -1.43 -13.82
C LEU A 496 26.17 -2.08 -13.06
N LYS A 497 26.96 -1.25 -12.38
CA LYS A 497 28.07 -1.69 -11.53
C LYS A 497 27.95 -1.10 -10.13
N PRO A 498 28.40 -1.81 -9.08
CA PRO A 498 28.68 -1.16 -7.79
C PRO A 498 29.63 0.00 -8.01
N GLY A 499 29.33 1.16 -7.45
CA GLY A 499 30.05 2.39 -7.73
C GLY A 499 29.21 3.40 -8.49
N GLU A 500 29.89 4.35 -9.13
CA GLU A 500 29.27 5.40 -9.92
C GLU A 500 28.73 4.85 -11.25
N ASN A 501 27.51 5.27 -11.60
CA ASN A 501 26.82 4.96 -12.84
C ASN A 501 26.18 6.24 -13.40
N THR A 502 25.99 6.26 -14.72
CA THR A 502 25.36 7.38 -15.43
C THR A 502 24.16 6.89 -16.23
N LEU A 503 23.02 7.52 -16.03
CA LEU A 503 21.86 7.43 -16.93
C LEU A 503 21.83 8.71 -17.76
N ALA A 504 21.86 8.57 -19.08
CA ALA A 504 21.82 9.68 -20.03
C ALA A 504 20.61 9.53 -20.94
N VAL A 505 19.92 10.62 -21.24
CA VAL A 505 18.71 10.63 -22.06
C VAL A 505 18.69 11.83 -22.98
N GLU A 506 18.54 11.59 -24.27
CA GLU A 506 18.15 12.61 -25.24
C GLU A 506 16.61 12.65 -25.29
N THR A 507 16.00 13.82 -25.27
CA THR A 507 14.54 13.99 -25.42
C THR A 507 14.24 15.11 -26.41
N HIS A 508 13.17 14.96 -27.18
CA HIS A 508 12.77 15.90 -28.21
C HIS A 508 11.26 16.14 -28.16
N ASN A 509 10.86 17.39 -28.41
CA ASN A 509 9.47 17.79 -28.64
C ASN A 509 9.43 18.67 -29.90
N ALA A 510 8.64 18.27 -30.89
CA ALA A 510 8.50 18.98 -32.17
C ALA A 510 7.58 20.21 -32.06
N SER A 511 6.72 20.26 -31.02
CA SER A 511 5.83 21.39 -30.75
C SER A 511 5.79 21.71 -29.25
N GLY A 512 6.60 22.68 -28.83
CA GLY A 512 6.76 23.05 -27.43
C GLY A 512 8.09 22.60 -26.82
N PRO A 513 8.26 22.83 -25.50
CA PRO A 513 9.47 22.46 -24.78
C PRO A 513 9.57 20.95 -24.57
N ALA A 514 10.79 20.44 -24.54
CA ALA A 514 11.03 19.02 -24.32
C ALA A 514 11.17 18.71 -22.82
N GLY A 515 10.54 17.62 -22.42
CA GLY A 515 10.48 17.12 -21.06
C GLY A 515 10.88 15.67 -20.95
N LEU A 516 11.28 15.32 -19.73
CA LEU A 516 11.65 13.97 -19.37
C LEU A 516 10.99 13.59 -18.05
N LEU A 517 10.52 12.36 -17.99
CA LEU A 517 10.09 11.70 -16.78
C LEU A 517 10.70 10.29 -16.75
N ALA A 518 11.53 10.01 -15.75
CA ALA A 518 12.23 8.72 -15.65
C ALA A 518 12.38 8.23 -14.21
N ARG A 519 12.28 6.90 -14.01
CA ARG A 519 12.44 6.20 -12.74
C ARG A 519 13.18 4.88 -12.97
N LEU A 520 14.45 4.87 -12.60
CA LEU A 520 15.28 3.68 -12.57
C LEU A 520 15.18 3.03 -11.19
N GLU A 521 14.71 1.79 -11.15
CA GLU A 521 14.68 0.96 -9.95
C GLU A 521 15.82 -0.04 -9.99
N ILE A 522 16.55 -0.11 -8.87
CA ILE A 522 17.73 -0.95 -8.73
C ILE A 522 17.56 -1.77 -7.47
N THR A 523 17.43 -3.08 -7.64
CA THR A 523 17.36 -4.03 -6.53
C THR A 523 18.75 -4.56 -6.23
N THR A 524 19.19 -4.39 -4.99
CA THR A 524 20.42 -4.98 -4.47
C THR A 524 20.07 -5.98 -3.35
N PRO A 525 21.03 -6.80 -2.89
CA PRO A 525 20.84 -7.63 -1.70
C PRO A 525 20.40 -6.89 -0.44
N GLN A 526 20.49 -5.56 -0.41
CA GLN A 526 20.33 -4.75 0.78
C GLN A 526 19.09 -3.82 0.73
N GLY A 527 18.39 -3.76 -0.41
CA GLY A 527 17.16 -3.00 -0.57
C GLY A 527 16.92 -2.57 -2.02
N GLN A 528 15.87 -1.79 -2.22
CA GLN A 528 15.61 -1.13 -3.49
C GLN A 528 16.14 0.31 -3.43
N GLN A 529 16.93 0.69 -4.42
CA GLN A 529 17.34 2.07 -4.68
C GLN A 529 16.52 2.59 -5.87
N VAL A 530 16.07 3.84 -5.79
CA VAL A 530 15.31 4.49 -6.86
C VAL A 530 16.03 5.76 -7.28
N ILE A 531 16.30 5.89 -8.58
CA ILE A 531 16.80 7.11 -9.21
C ILE A 531 15.66 7.67 -10.05
N ALA A 532 15.16 8.84 -9.70
CA ALA A 532 14.05 9.48 -10.40
C ALA A 532 14.46 10.83 -10.98
N THR A 533 13.67 11.36 -11.92
CA THR A 533 13.79 12.71 -12.43
C THR A 533 13.47 13.75 -11.35
N ASP A 534 14.42 14.64 -11.09
CA ASP A 534 14.33 15.72 -10.12
C ASP A 534 15.28 16.89 -10.51
N ARG A 535 15.40 17.91 -9.65
CA ARG A 535 16.25 19.10 -9.90
C ARG A 535 17.75 18.81 -10.00
N THR A 536 18.18 17.62 -9.60
CA THR A 536 19.61 17.25 -9.53
C THR A 536 20.11 16.61 -10.83
N TRP A 537 19.24 16.44 -11.83
CA TRP A 537 19.62 16.10 -13.20
C TRP A 537 20.34 17.28 -13.87
N GLN A 538 21.34 16.98 -14.68
CA GLN A 538 22.04 17.95 -15.50
C GLN A 538 21.45 18.01 -16.90
N ILE A 539 21.27 19.21 -17.44
CA ILE A 539 20.69 19.49 -18.75
C ILE A 539 21.67 20.25 -19.63
N PHE A 540 21.68 19.90 -20.91
CA PHE A 540 22.43 20.54 -21.98
C PHE A 540 21.50 20.79 -23.18
N ASP A 541 21.53 22.02 -23.71
CA ASP A 541 20.74 22.40 -24.90
C ASP A 541 21.36 21.89 -26.21
N THR A 542 22.60 21.40 -26.15
CA THR A 542 23.34 20.80 -27.26
C THR A 542 24.07 19.56 -26.75
N GLN A 543 24.34 18.60 -27.63
CA GLN A 543 24.96 17.34 -27.24
C GLN A 543 26.34 17.59 -26.61
N PRO A 544 26.57 17.22 -25.34
CA PRO A 544 27.83 17.51 -24.66
C PRO A 544 28.96 16.60 -25.16
N THR A 545 30.19 17.10 -25.10
CA THR A 545 31.39 16.29 -25.38
C THR A 545 31.47 15.11 -24.41
N GLY A 546 31.66 13.89 -24.94
CA GLY A 546 31.70 12.65 -24.14
C GLY A 546 30.35 11.96 -23.92
N TRP A 547 29.28 12.44 -24.57
CA TRP A 547 27.98 11.77 -24.65
C TRP A 547 28.07 10.36 -25.27
N PRO A 548 27.30 9.35 -24.80
CA PRO A 548 26.34 9.39 -23.70
C PRO A 548 26.90 8.94 -22.32
N ASN A 549 28.21 8.76 -22.17
CA ASN A 549 28.78 8.13 -20.97
C ASN A 549 29.35 9.14 -19.95
N ASN A 550 30.26 10.02 -20.39
CA ASN A 550 30.98 10.97 -19.54
C ASN A 550 30.95 12.36 -20.18
N ALA A 551 29.82 13.07 -20.02
CA ALA A 551 29.73 14.47 -20.40
C ALA A 551 30.76 15.29 -19.61
N THR A 552 31.73 15.90 -20.31
CA THR A 552 32.84 16.63 -19.66
C THR A 552 32.55 18.11 -19.43
N ALA A 553 31.51 18.66 -20.05
CA ALA A 553 31.08 20.05 -19.84
C ALA A 553 30.16 20.16 -18.61
N PRO A 554 30.22 21.26 -17.84
CA PRO A 554 29.30 21.47 -16.72
C PRO A 554 27.88 21.74 -17.22
N GLY A 555 26.94 20.83 -16.95
CA GLY A 555 25.51 21.01 -17.25
C GLY A 555 24.79 21.90 -16.24
N ARG A 556 23.59 22.37 -16.60
CA ARG A 556 22.73 23.15 -15.69
C ARG A 556 21.75 22.23 -14.97
N SER A 557 21.37 22.57 -13.74
CA SER A 557 20.34 21.84 -13.00
C SER A 557 18.97 21.94 -13.68
N ALA A 558 18.26 20.82 -13.74
CA ALA A 558 16.92 20.75 -14.31
C ALA A 558 15.86 21.55 -13.56
N SER A 559 14.86 22.06 -14.28
CA SER A 559 13.65 22.64 -13.68
C SER A 559 12.60 21.56 -13.44
N GLN A 560 12.07 21.46 -12.22
CA GLN A 560 10.89 20.63 -11.92
C GLN A 560 9.61 21.38 -12.27
N VAL A 561 8.73 20.76 -13.04
CA VAL A 561 7.48 21.35 -13.49
C VAL A 561 6.29 20.86 -12.65
N ALA A 562 6.12 19.55 -12.54
CA ALA A 562 5.07 18.93 -11.76
C ALA A 562 5.53 17.56 -11.22
N PRO A 563 5.07 17.12 -10.05
CA PRO A 563 5.20 15.74 -9.61
C PRO A 563 4.53 14.79 -10.62
N VAL A 564 4.97 13.54 -10.58
CA VAL A 564 4.39 12.50 -11.42
C VAL A 564 2.91 12.28 -11.07
N GLY A 565 2.03 12.29 -12.07
CA GLY A 565 0.56 12.20 -11.90
C GLY A 565 -0.16 13.53 -11.70
N GLU A 566 0.57 14.64 -11.67
CA GLU A 566 0.02 15.99 -11.57
C GLU A 566 0.34 16.82 -12.82
N GLY A 567 -0.18 18.05 -12.89
CA GLY A 567 -0.01 18.95 -14.03
C GLY A 567 -0.85 18.54 -15.25
N ALA A 568 -0.58 19.15 -16.40
CA ALA A 568 -1.36 18.95 -17.64
C ALA A 568 -1.27 17.53 -18.22
N TRP A 569 -0.27 16.74 -17.78
CA TRP A 569 0.02 15.38 -18.25
C TRP A 569 -0.40 14.29 -17.27
N GLY A 570 -0.79 14.66 -16.06
CA GLY A 570 -0.99 13.71 -14.96
C GLY A 570 -2.05 12.64 -15.21
N SER A 571 -3.17 13.03 -15.83
CA SER A 571 -4.31 12.14 -16.10
C SER A 571 -4.17 11.28 -17.37
N GLY A 572 -3.23 11.61 -18.26
CA GLY A 572 -2.99 10.91 -19.52
C GLY A 572 -1.80 9.95 -19.49
N LEU A 573 -1.04 9.89 -18.39
CA LEU A 573 0.17 9.08 -18.27
C LEU A 573 -0.16 7.60 -17.98
N GLU A 574 0.14 6.71 -18.91
CA GLU A 574 -0.08 5.26 -18.82
C GLU A 574 1.23 4.50 -18.56
N GLY A 575 1.17 3.45 -17.74
CA GLY A 575 2.30 2.52 -17.54
C GLY A 575 3.35 2.94 -16.51
N TRP A 576 3.15 4.06 -15.80
CA TRP A 576 4.02 4.42 -14.68
C TRP A 576 3.70 3.59 -13.42
N PRO A 577 4.70 3.03 -12.72
CA PRO A 577 4.48 2.20 -11.54
C PRO A 577 3.64 2.95 -10.52
N GLY A 578 2.52 2.35 -10.11
CA GLY A 578 1.61 2.85 -9.08
C GLY A 578 0.96 4.21 -9.36
N LEU A 579 1.11 4.72 -10.59
CA LEU A 579 0.42 5.87 -11.15
C LEU A 579 -0.62 5.51 -12.18
N SER A 580 -0.88 4.21 -12.36
CA SER A 580 -2.19 3.81 -12.83
C SER A 580 -3.21 4.60 -12.00
N PRO A 581 -4.15 5.32 -12.63
CA PRO A 581 -5.18 6.11 -11.94
C PRO A 581 -6.00 5.16 -11.08
N GLN A 582 -5.50 4.85 -9.87
CA GLN A 582 -5.75 3.54 -9.26
C GLN A 582 -5.36 2.41 -10.26
N ASN A 583 -5.05 1.18 -9.82
CA ASN A 583 -5.50 0.11 -10.71
C ASN A 583 -7.01 0.21 -10.51
N ASP A 584 -7.74 0.88 -11.39
CA ASP A 584 -9.20 0.81 -11.33
C ASP A 584 -9.62 -0.65 -11.44
N PHE A 585 -8.86 -1.46 -12.18
CA PHE A 585 -9.17 -2.85 -12.49
C PHE A 585 -8.04 -3.83 -12.11
N PRO A 586 -7.66 -3.97 -10.82
CA PRO A 586 -6.57 -4.82 -10.38
C PRO A 586 -6.89 -6.30 -10.57
N VAL A 587 -8.16 -6.69 -10.61
CA VAL A 587 -8.57 -8.10 -10.76
C VAL A 587 -8.02 -8.67 -12.07
N GLY A 588 -7.43 -9.86 -11.99
CA GLY A 588 -6.77 -10.50 -13.11
C GLY A 588 -5.31 -10.07 -13.33
N THR A 589 -4.79 -9.05 -12.66
CA THR A 589 -3.36 -8.70 -12.79
C THR A 589 -2.45 -9.80 -12.23
N PRO A 590 -1.29 -10.08 -12.86
CA PRO A 590 -0.40 -11.13 -12.38
C PRO A 590 0.25 -10.78 -11.03
N LEU A 591 0.54 -11.80 -10.23
CA LEU A 591 1.36 -11.66 -9.02
C LEU A 591 2.73 -11.07 -9.37
N PRO A 592 3.17 -9.95 -8.73
CA PRO A 592 4.45 -9.33 -9.06
C PRO A 592 5.62 -10.28 -8.82
N GLN A 593 6.58 -10.29 -9.76
CA GLN A 593 7.76 -11.13 -9.66
C GLN A 593 8.64 -10.71 -8.47
N GLY A 594 9.05 -11.67 -7.64
CA GLY A 594 9.88 -11.40 -6.46
C GLY A 594 9.14 -10.80 -5.26
N ALA A 595 7.80 -10.67 -5.32
CA ALA A 595 7.01 -10.23 -4.17
C ALA A 595 7.13 -11.21 -2.99
N SER A 596 7.24 -10.68 -1.78
CA SER A 596 7.12 -11.46 -0.55
C SER A 596 5.69 -11.93 -0.38
N THR A 597 5.44 -13.21 -0.66
CA THR A 597 4.12 -13.81 -0.51
C THR A 597 3.94 -14.52 0.82
N SER A 598 2.70 -14.65 1.25
CA SER A 598 2.29 -15.60 2.28
C SER A 598 2.61 -17.05 1.92
N ASN A 599 2.36 -17.97 2.86
CA ASN A 599 2.22 -19.40 2.51
C ASN A 599 1.08 -19.58 1.49
N PRO A 600 1.24 -20.50 0.52
CA PRO A 600 0.16 -20.84 -0.39
C PRO A 600 -0.87 -21.74 0.31
N LEU A 601 -2.15 -21.48 0.04
CA LEU A 601 -3.25 -22.39 0.33
C LEU A 601 -3.72 -23.05 -0.97
N SER A 602 -4.25 -24.26 -0.87
CA SER A 602 -4.81 -24.97 -2.01
C SER A 602 -6.24 -25.42 -1.69
N ILE A 603 -7.20 -24.87 -2.43
CA ILE A 603 -8.63 -25.17 -2.30
C ILE A 603 -9.08 -25.98 -3.51
N ARG A 604 -9.83 -27.07 -3.27
CA ARG A 604 -10.46 -27.84 -4.34
C ARG A 604 -11.83 -27.27 -4.66
N VAL A 605 -11.99 -26.75 -5.88
CA VAL A 605 -13.28 -26.29 -6.40
C VAL A 605 -13.91 -27.43 -7.18
N HIS A 606 -15.06 -27.93 -6.72
CA HIS A 606 -15.80 -28.98 -7.38
C HIS A 606 -17.03 -28.44 -8.10
N ARG A 607 -17.47 -29.14 -9.13
CA ARG A 607 -18.72 -28.82 -9.80
C ARG A 607 -19.90 -29.12 -8.86
N ARG A 608 -20.89 -28.23 -8.85
CA ARG A 608 -22.17 -28.41 -8.14
C ARG A 608 -23.36 -28.21 -9.08
N THR A 609 -24.52 -28.71 -8.67
CA THR A 609 -25.80 -28.41 -9.34
C THR A 609 -26.26 -27.02 -8.92
N ILE A 610 -26.72 -26.23 -9.88
CA ILE A 610 -27.32 -24.91 -9.64
C ILE A 610 -28.78 -25.02 -10.04
N ASN A 611 -29.66 -24.82 -9.07
CA ASN A 611 -31.10 -24.83 -9.32
C ASN A 611 -31.49 -23.50 -9.95
N ASN A 612 -32.29 -23.54 -11.01
CA ASN A 612 -32.87 -22.36 -11.64
C ASN A 612 -34.38 -22.57 -11.75
N VAL A 613 -35.14 -21.72 -11.08
CA VAL A 613 -36.60 -21.74 -11.11
C VAL A 613 -37.03 -20.95 -12.32
N ARG A 614 -37.76 -21.58 -13.24
CA ARG A 614 -38.21 -20.93 -14.45
C ARG A 614 -39.72 -21.07 -14.59
N ASP A 615 -40.42 -20.02 -14.22
CA ASP A 615 -41.84 -19.85 -14.51
C ASP A 615 -41.97 -18.92 -15.73
N PRO A 616 -42.38 -19.43 -16.92
CA PRO A 616 -42.45 -18.63 -18.14
C PRO A 616 -43.50 -17.51 -18.08
N GLU A 617 -44.42 -17.55 -17.12
CA GLU A 617 -45.42 -16.51 -16.89
C GLU A 617 -45.02 -15.51 -15.81
N HIS A 618 -43.90 -15.74 -15.10
CA HIS A 618 -43.40 -14.89 -14.01
C HIS A 618 -41.86 -14.88 -14.00
N LEU A 619 -41.26 -14.34 -15.05
CA LEU A 619 -39.81 -14.29 -15.22
C LEU A 619 -39.19 -13.20 -14.35
N VAL A 620 -38.06 -13.51 -13.72
CA VAL A 620 -37.25 -12.55 -12.97
C VAL A 620 -36.06 -12.11 -13.83
N GLY A 621 -35.94 -10.80 -14.07
CA GLY A 621 -34.84 -10.16 -14.76
C GLY A 621 -33.93 -9.40 -13.80
N MET A 622 -32.66 -9.26 -14.14
CA MET A 622 -31.71 -8.41 -13.41
C MET A 622 -31.06 -7.46 -14.40
N GLU A 623 -31.01 -6.18 -14.08
CA GLU A 623 -30.18 -5.24 -14.82
C GLU A 623 -28.69 -5.51 -14.57
N TRP A 624 -27.90 -5.50 -15.64
CA TRP A 624 -26.47 -5.78 -15.55
C TRP A 624 -25.66 -4.79 -16.37
N GLU A 625 -24.76 -4.09 -15.70
CA GLU A 625 -23.95 -3.05 -16.32
C GLU A 625 -22.60 -3.56 -16.88
N PRO A 626 -22.26 -3.26 -18.15
CA PRO A 626 -20.95 -3.53 -18.71
C PRO A 626 -20.03 -2.29 -18.73
N TRP A 627 -20.34 -1.23 -17.99
CA TRP A 627 -19.71 0.08 -18.15
C TRP A 627 -18.34 0.24 -17.47
N PHE A 628 -17.98 -0.61 -16.50
CA PHE A 628 -16.66 -0.61 -15.84
C PHE A 628 -15.53 -1.01 -16.80
N THR A 629 -15.09 -0.05 -17.60
CA THR A 629 -14.18 -0.21 -18.73
C THR A 629 -13.31 1.05 -18.83
N PRO A 630 -12.10 0.95 -19.42
CA PRO A 630 -11.13 2.05 -19.40
C PRO A 630 -11.65 3.41 -19.89
N ARG A 631 -12.63 3.44 -20.81
CA ARG A 631 -13.18 4.66 -21.40
C ARG A 631 -14.54 5.10 -20.88
N ASN A 632 -15.24 4.29 -20.08
CA ASN A 632 -16.60 4.61 -19.65
C ASN A 632 -16.66 4.90 -18.13
N ALA A 633 -16.63 3.88 -17.28
CA ALA A 633 -16.69 4.03 -15.82
C ALA A 633 -15.44 3.53 -15.12
N ARG A 634 -15.10 4.16 -13.99
CA ARG A 634 -13.96 3.83 -13.11
C ARG A 634 -14.47 3.58 -11.68
N TRP A 635 -13.64 2.96 -10.85
CA TRP A 635 -13.98 2.63 -9.46
C TRP A 635 -13.67 3.77 -8.47
N ASP A 636 -13.28 4.94 -8.96
CA ASP A 636 -12.81 6.07 -8.17
C ASP A 636 -13.94 6.87 -7.50
N THR A 637 -15.18 6.72 -7.98
CA THR A 637 -16.39 7.24 -7.33
C THR A 637 -17.25 6.17 -6.66
N ALA A 638 -16.78 4.91 -6.65
CA ALA A 638 -17.56 3.78 -6.16
C ALA A 638 -17.95 3.90 -4.69
N GLU A 639 -19.20 3.58 -4.34
CA GLU A 639 -19.68 3.64 -2.96
C GLU A 639 -19.24 2.46 -2.10
N ALA A 640 -18.94 1.31 -2.72
CA ALA A 640 -18.50 0.09 -2.07
C ALA A 640 -17.50 -0.70 -2.94
N VAL A 641 -16.87 -1.72 -2.36
CA VAL A 641 -15.91 -2.57 -3.07
C VAL A 641 -16.49 -3.99 -3.24
N PRO A 642 -16.65 -4.52 -4.46
CA PRO A 642 -17.14 -5.88 -4.68
C PRO A 642 -16.25 -6.95 -4.06
N LEU A 643 -16.83 -8.09 -3.66
CA LEU A 643 -16.10 -9.23 -3.09
C LEU A 643 -15.09 -9.83 -4.07
N VAL A 644 -15.36 -9.76 -5.37
CA VAL A 644 -14.43 -10.19 -6.43
C VAL A 644 -13.24 -9.22 -6.59
N GLY A 645 -13.29 -8.02 -5.99
CA GLY A 645 -12.35 -6.91 -6.13
C GLY A 645 -12.77 -5.93 -7.22
N ASN A 646 -12.03 -4.85 -7.42
CA ASN A 646 -12.33 -3.92 -8.52
C ASN A 646 -11.91 -4.57 -9.86
N TYR A 647 -12.87 -4.84 -10.75
CA TYR A 647 -12.66 -5.55 -12.01
C TYR A 647 -13.11 -4.72 -13.21
N ASP A 648 -12.54 -5.00 -14.38
CA ASP A 648 -13.10 -4.53 -15.63
C ASP A 648 -14.21 -5.48 -16.11
N SER A 649 -15.18 -4.95 -16.85
CA SER A 649 -16.27 -5.70 -17.45
C SER A 649 -15.83 -6.66 -18.58
N PHE A 650 -14.52 -6.75 -18.88
CA PHE A 650 -13.96 -7.76 -19.78
C PHE A 650 -13.49 -9.02 -19.03
N ASN A 651 -13.50 -9.02 -17.70
CA ASN A 651 -13.02 -10.13 -16.91
C ASN A 651 -14.02 -11.31 -16.94
N THR A 652 -13.67 -12.36 -17.68
CA THR A 652 -14.55 -13.52 -17.85
C THR A 652 -14.77 -14.32 -16.56
N ASP A 653 -13.85 -14.26 -15.61
CA ASP A 653 -14.01 -14.93 -14.31
C ASP A 653 -15.03 -14.18 -13.43
N ALA A 654 -15.03 -12.84 -13.46
CA ALA A 654 -16.06 -12.01 -12.81
C ALA A 654 -17.44 -12.26 -13.45
N ILE A 655 -17.54 -12.18 -14.78
CA ILE A 655 -18.78 -12.50 -15.52
C ILE A 655 -19.31 -13.90 -15.15
N ARG A 656 -18.42 -14.90 -15.10
CA ARG A 656 -18.79 -16.25 -14.71
C ARG A 656 -19.29 -16.29 -13.26
N GLN A 657 -18.62 -15.59 -12.35
CA GLN A 657 -19.03 -15.52 -10.94
C GLN A 657 -20.41 -14.86 -10.77
N HIS A 658 -20.68 -13.76 -11.49
CA HIS A 658 -21.99 -13.12 -11.50
C HIS A 658 -23.08 -14.08 -11.99
N ALA A 659 -22.83 -14.77 -13.10
CA ALA A 659 -23.79 -15.73 -13.65
C ALA A 659 -24.14 -16.85 -12.65
N LEU A 660 -23.14 -17.35 -11.91
CA LEU A 660 -23.36 -18.38 -10.88
C LEU A 660 -24.24 -17.84 -9.74
N TRP A 661 -23.98 -16.62 -9.27
CA TRP A 661 -24.74 -15.99 -8.20
C TRP A 661 -26.16 -15.59 -8.60
N MET A 662 -26.33 -14.95 -9.76
CA MET A 662 -27.62 -14.55 -10.30
C MET A 662 -28.51 -15.75 -10.60
N THR A 663 -27.97 -16.79 -11.25
CA THR A 663 -28.74 -18.01 -11.55
C THR A 663 -29.20 -18.70 -10.27
N GLU A 664 -28.35 -18.73 -9.25
CA GLU A 664 -28.70 -19.27 -7.93
C GLU A 664 -29.74 -18.42 -7.18
N ALA A 665 -29.76 -17.11 -7.41
CA ALA A 665 -30.78 -16.21 -6.90
C ALA A 665 -32.12 -16.30 -7.66
N GLY A 666 -32.19 -17.11 -8.73
CA GLY A 666 -33.41 -17.30 -9.54
C GLY A 666 -33.57 -16.32 -10.70
N VAL A 667 -32.53 -15.57 -11.06
CA VAL A 667 -32.56 -14.66 -12.22
C VAL A 667 -32.66 -15.47 -13.51
N ASN A 668 -33.70 -15.20 -14.31
CA ASN A 668 -33.97 -15.89 -15.57
C ASN A 668 -33.37 -15.18 -16.78
N PHE A 669 -33.22 -13.85 -16.74
CA PHE A 669 -32.62 -13.08 -17.82
C PHE A 669 -31.89 -11.84 -17.31
N LEU A 670 -30.95 -11.34 -18.10
CA LEU A 670 -30.30 -10.05 -17.89
C LEU A 670 -30.88 -9.00 -18.85
N LEU A 671 -31.16 -7.83 -18.30
CA LEU A 671 -31.31 -6.60 -19.06
C LEU A 671 -29.92 -5.94 -19.10
N VAL A 672 -29.20 -6.12 -20.20
CA VAL A 672 -27.83 -5.62 -20.34
C VAL A 672 -27.89 -4.14 -20.67
N ASP A 673 -27.29 -3.31 -19.80
CA ASP A 673 -27.44 -1.87 -19.89
C ASP A 673 -26.57 -1.26 -21.00
N TRP A 674 -27.24 -0.74 -22.03
CA TRP A 674 -26.67 0.07 -23.12
C TRP A 674 -27.33 1.45 -23.17
N SER A 675 -27.93 1.92 -22.08
CA SER A 675 -28.85 3.07 -22.06
C SER A 675 -28.22 4.41 -22.45
N ASN A 676 -26.90 4.58 -22.42
CA ASN A 676 -26.20 5.83 -22.79
C ASN A 676 -25.38 5.72 -24.10
N ASN A 677 -25.49 4.61 -24.83
CA ASN A 677 -24.62 4.28 -25.95
C ASN A 677 -24.78 5.20 -27.19
N LEU A 678 -25.96 5.78 -27.41
CA LEU A 678 -26.31 6.50 -28.63
C LEU A 678 -26.39 8.03 -28.47
N TRP A 679 -26.03 8.58 -27.30
CA TRP A 679 -26.15 10.02 -27.04
C TRP A 679 -25.61 10.93 -28.14
N GLY A 680 -26.49 11.80 -28.65
CA GLY A 680 -26.16 12.82 -29.64
C GLY A 680 -25.79 12.27 -31.03
N LYS A 681 -26.26 11.06 -31.38
CA LYS A 681 -25.94 10.41 -32.66
C LYS A 681 -27.09 10.48 -33.66
N GLU A 682 -26.75 10.80 -34.90
CA GLU A 682 -27.67 10.73 -36.03
C GLU A 682 -27.64 9.35 -36.70
N HIS A 683 -26.47 8.70 -36.71
CA HIS A 683 -26.27 7.36 -37.27
C HIS A 683 -25.47 6.44 -36.32
N TRP A 684 -25.72 5.13 -36.37
CA TRP A 684 -24.98 4.13 -35.58
C TRP A 684 -23.47 4.11 -35.88
N SER A 685 -23.08 4.51 -37.09
CA SER A 685 -21.67 4.64 -37.47
C SER A 685 -20.92 5.73 -36.70
N GLU A 686 -21.62 6.67 -36.05
CA GLU A 686 -21.04 7.80 -35.31
C GLU A 686 -20.76 7.49 -33.84
N ARG A 687 -21.06 6.25 -33.41
CA ARG A 687 -20.89 5.79 -32.02
C ARG A 687 -19.47 6.05 -31.51
N ALA A 688 -19.39 6.43 -30.24
CA ALA A 688 -18.11 6.77 -29.61
C ALA A 688 -17.24 5.52 -29.36
N PRO A 689 -15.91 5.68 -29.20
CA PRO A 689 -15.03 4.56 -28.86
C PRO A 689 -15.45 3.79 -27.59
N GLY A 690 -16.02 4.45 -26.58
CA GLY A 690 -16.55 3.81 -25.38
C GLY A 690 -17.68 2.80 -25.66
N VAL A 691 -18.47 3.01 -26.71
CA VAL A 691 -19.50 2.07 -27.15
C VAL A 691 -18.89 0.77 -27.69
N ASN A 692 -17.73 0.83 -28.34
CA ASN A 692 -17.04 -0.38 -28.78
C ASN A 692 -16.52 -1.21 -27.59
N GLU A 693 -16.20 -0.57 -26.46
CA GLU A 693 -15.85 -1.27 -25.21
C GLU A 693 -17.09 -1.94 -24.61
N LEU A 694 -18.23 -1.26 -24.58
CA LEU A 694 -19.52 -1.85 -24.18
C LEU A 694 -19.87 -3.09 -25.02
N MET A 695 -19.77 -2.98 -26.35
CA MET A 695 -19.97 -4.09 -27.28
C MET A 695 -19.02 -5.27 -27.00
N ARG A 696 -17.75 -4.97 -26.67
CA ARG A 696 -16.78 -6.00 -26.27
C ARG A 696 -17.18 -6.68 -24.96
N GLY A 697 -17.63 -5.93 -23.96
CA GLY A 697 -18.15 -6.46 -22.70
C GLY A 697 -19.31 -7.43 -22.93
N THR A 698 -20.32 -7.01 -23.71
CA THR A 698 -21.45 -7.87 -24.09
C THR A 698 -21.04 -9.09 -24.91
N THR A 699 -20.06 -8.96 -25.81
CA THR A 699 -19.51 -10.11 -26.54
C THR A 699 -18.86 -11.11 -25.58
N LEU A 700 -18.10 -10.65 -24.59
CA LEU A 700 -17.46 -11.51 -23.59
C LEU A 700 -18.47 -12.16 -22.64
N LEU A 701 -19.55 -11.45 -22.30
CA LEU A 701 -20.70 -12.01 -21.60
C LEU A 701 -21.30 -13.20 -22.38
N LEU A 702 -21.66 -12.96 -23.64
CA LEU A 702 -22.22 -13.97 -24.55
C LEU A 702 -21.29 -15.17 -24.74
N ASP A 703 -19.99 -14.91 -24.92
CA ASP A 703 -18.97 -15.94 -25.09
C ASP A 703 -18.82 -16.80 -23.83
N THR A 704 -18.80 -16.17 -22.66
CA THR A 704 -18.73 -16.84 -21.36
C THR A 704 -19.99 -17.68 -21.12
N TYR A 705 -21.17 -17.14 -21.43
CA TYR A 705 -22.46 -17.84 -21.26
C TYR A 705 -22.59 -19.03 -22.21
N ALA A 706 -22.17 -18.87 -23.47
CA ALA A 706 -22.12 -19.97 -24.43
C ALA A 706 -21.19 -21.09 -23.95
N GLN A 707 -20.04 -20.74 -23.37
CA GLN A 707 -19.10 -21.70 -22.80
C GLN A 707 -19.67 -22.41 -21.56
N MET A 708 -20.27 -21.66 -20.62
CA MET A 708 -20.95 -22.22 -19.45
C MET A 708 -22.07 -23.19 -19.84
N ARG A 709 -22.87 -22.87 -20.86
CA ARG A 709 -23.91 -23.79 -21.38
C ARG A 709 -23.33 -25.06 -21.98
N LYS A 710 -22.21 -24.98 -22.73
CA LYS A 710 -21.48 -26.17 -23.22
C LYS A 710 -20.97 -27.03 -22.07
N GLU A 711 -20.58 -26.40 -20.97
CA GLU A 711 -20.22 -27.13 -19.75
C GLU A 711 -21.43 -27.77 -19.08
N GLY A 712 -22.66 -27.34 -19.38
CA GLY A 712 -23.90 -27.80 -18.75
C GLY A 712 -24.25 -27.01 -17.48
N ILE A 713 -23.85 -25.74 -17.43
CA ILE A 713 -24.16 -24.81 -16.35
C ILE A 713 -25.30 -23.90 -16.84
N PRO A 714 -26.42 -23.79 -16.10
CA PRO A 714 -27.48 -22.86 -16.46
C PRO A 714 -26.96 -21.43 -16.36
N VAL A 715 -27.44 -20.58 -17.27
CA VAL A 715 -27.15 -19.14 -17.30
C VAL A 715 -28.44 -18.38 -17.58
N PRO A 716 -28.56 -17.12 -17.13
CA PRO A 716 -29.67 -16.27 -17.54
C PRO A 716 -29.68 -16.07 -19.06
N GLN A 717 -30.86 -15.85 -19.63
CA GLN A 717 -30.98 -15.34 -20.99
C GLN A 717 -30.63 -13.84 -21.03
N ILE A 718 -30.61 -13.22 -22.21
CA ILE A 718 -30.27 -11.81 -22.36
C ILE A 718 -31.30 -11.04 -23.21
N THR A 719 -31.48 -9.77 -22.85
CA THR A 719 -32.07 -8.69 -23.67
C THR A 719 -31.20 -7.44 -23.48
N LEU A 720 -31.29 -6.46 -24.38
CA LEU A 720 -30.53 -5.21 -24.31
C LEU A 720 -31.45 -4.04 -23.94
N LEU A 721 -30.95 -3.15 -23.08
CA LEU A 721 -31.53 -1.84 -22.79
C LEU A 721 -30.86 -0.79 -23.68
N LEU A 722 -31.44 -0.46 -24.83
CA LEU A 722 -30.78 0.41 -25.82
C LEU A 722 -31.08 1.89 -25.57
N GLY A 723 -30.06 2.74 -25.49
CA GLY A 723 -30.22 4.16 -25.25
C GLY A 723 -30.89 4.92 -26.40
N LEU A 724 -31.77 5.88 -26.07
CA LEU A 724 -32.37 6.78 -27.07
C LEU A 724 -32.40 8.23 -26.59
N ASP A 725 -33.18 8.53 -25.54
CA ASP A 725 -33.43 9.91 -25.09
C ASP A 725 -33.40 10.05 -23.56
N ASN A 726 -32.29 9.66 -22.95
CA ASN A 726 -31.95 9.91 -21.53
C ASN A 726 -30.77 10.88 -21.39
N GLY A 727 -30.39 11.58 -22.47
CA GLY A 727 -29.26 12.49 -22.58
C GLY A 727 -29.35 13.36 -23.84
N PRO A 728 -28.23 13.73 -24.48
CA PRO A 728 -28.27 14.45 -25.77
C PRO A 728 -29.09 13.70 -26.82
N THR A 729 -29.95 14.43 -27.53
CA THR A 729 -30.95 13.86 -28.46
C THR A 729 -30.31 12.99 -29.54
N THR A 730 -30.83 11.77 -29.68
CA THR A 730 -30.46 10.77 -30.70
C THR A 730 -31.56 10.68 -31.76
N THR A 731 -31.30 10.11 -32.95
CA THR A 731 -32.36 9.84 -33.95
C THR A 731 -32.84 8.39 -33.95
N MET A 732 -34.08 8.18 -34.41
CA MET A 732 -34.60 6.84 -34.69
C MET A 732 -33.83 6.09 -35.80
N THR A 733 -33.14 6.81 -36.69
CA THR A 733 -32.27 6.21 -37.70
C THR A 733 -31.11 5.48 -37.03
N ALA A 734 -30.41 6.13 -36.11
CA ALA A 734 -29.31 5.52 -35.36
C ALA A 734 -29.77 4.25 -34.61
N LEU A 735 -30.91 4.31 -33.91
CA LEU A 735 -31.46 3.16 -33.19
C LEU A 735 -31.83 1.99 -34.12
N ASN A 736 -32.45 2.27 -35.27
CA ASN A 736 -32.79 1.22 -36.23
C ASN A 736 -31.55 0.58 -36.88
N GLU A 737 -30.50 1.38 -37.15
CA GLU A 737 -29.21 0.87 -37.62
C GLU A 737 -28.52 0.00 -36.56
N GLU A 738 -28.59 0.39 -35.29
CA GLU A 738 -28.10 -0.42 -34.17
C GLU A 738 -28.88 -1.74 -34.05
N LEU A 739 -30.21 -1.73 -34.11
CA LEU A 739 -31.04 -2.95 -34.06
C LEU A 739 -30.65 -3.94 -35.17
N GLN A 740 -30.44 -3.44 -36.39
CA GLN A 740 -29.98 -4.26 -37.51
C GLN A 740 -28.60 -4.85 -37.21
N TRP A 741 -27.68 -4.06 -36.66
CA TRP A 741 -26.35 -4.52 -36.25
C TRP A 741 -26.42 -5.60 -35.16
N VAL A 742 -27.22 -5.39 -34.10
CA VAL A 742 -27.42 -6.36 -33.00
C VAL A 742 -27.97 -7.67 -33.55
N TYR A 743 -28.96 -7.60 -34.45
CA TYR A 743 -29.51 -8.79 -35.07
C TYR A 743 -28.44 -9.56 -35.83
N ASP A 744 -27.67 -8.86 -36.66
CA ASP A 744 -26.70 -9.47 -37.56
C ASP A 744 -25.49 -10.07 -36.86
N ASN A 745 -25.03 -9.45 -35.77
CA ASN A 745 -23.80 -9.83 -35.10
C ASN A 745 -24.04 -10.74 -33.89
N TYR A 746 -25.18 -10.61 -33.22
CA TYR A 746 -25.47 -11.39 -32.02
C TYR A 746 -26.67 -12.32 -32.14
N VAL A 747 -27.85 -11.83 -32.56
CA VAL A 747 -29.07 -12.64 -32.50
C VAL A 747 -29.03 -13.83 -33.46
N ARG A 748 -28.65 -13.60 -34.72
CA ARG A 748 -28.56 -14.66 -35.74
C ARG A 748 -27.26 -15.47 -35.67
N ASN A 749 -26.35 -15.13 -34.75
CA ASN A 749 -25.08 -15.80 -34.60
C ASN A 749 -25.29 -17.19 -33.97
N PRO A 750 -24.97 -18.31 -34.67
CA PRO A 750 -25.21 -19.65 -34.17
C PRO A 750 -24.50 -19.95 -32.83
N ARG A 751 -23.40 -19.25 -32.51
CA ARG A 751 -22.70 -19.40 -31.23
C ARG A 751 -23.57 -19.05 -30.03
N TYR A 752 -24.51 -18.12 -30.20
CA TYR A 752 -25.35 -17.56 -29.13
C TYR A 752 -26.78 -18.09 -29.16
N GLN A 753 -27.05 -19.15 -29.94
CA GLN A 753 -28.36 -19.76 -30.05
C GLN A 753 -28.90 -20.19 -28.66
N GLY A 754 -30.08 -19.69 -28.29
CA GLY A 754 -30.72 -19.97 -27.00
C GLY A 754 -30.27 -19.09 -25.83
N LEU A 755 -29.36 -18.13 -26.04
CA LEU A 755 -29.01 -17.12 -25.03
C LEU A 755 -29.97 -15.94 -25.03
N TRP A 756 -30.64 -15.65 -26.14
CA TRP A 756 -31.59 -14.53 -26.24
C TRP A 756 -32.93 -14.85 -25.57
N LEU A 757 -33.48 -13.89 -24.85
CA LEU A 757 -34.84 -13.94 -24.33
C LEU A 757 -35.84 -13.69 -25.47
N TYR A 758 -36.83 -14.57 -25.60
CA TYR A 758 -37.90 -14.43 -26.59
C TYR A 758 -39.22 -14.11 -25.89
N TYR A 759 -39.96 -13.17 -26.47
CA TYR A 759 -41.31 -12.81 -26.04
C TYR A 759 -42.16 -12.53 -27.27
N GLU A 760 -43.42 -12.95 -27.28
CA GLU A 760 -44.32 -12.84 -28.44
C GLU A 760 -43.73 -13.42 -29.75
N GLY A 761 -42.91 -14.48 -29.62
CA GLY A 761 -42.32 -15.20 -30.75
C GLY A 761 -41.06 -14.59 -31.36
N LYS A 762 -40.58 -13.44 -30.86
CA LYS A 762 -39.35 -12.78 -31.34
C LYS A 762 -38.39 -12.48 -30.18
N PRO A 763 -37.09 -12.25 -30.44
CA PRO A 763 -36.18 -11.73 -29.43
C PRO A 763 -36.70 -10.41 -28.85
N LEU A 764 -36.64 -10.28 -27.52
CA LEU A 764 -37.00 -9.05 -26.82
C LEU A 764 -35.87 -8.02 -26.94
N ILE A 765 -36.23 -6.75 -27.15
CA ILE A 765 -35.34 -5.58 -26.99
C ILE A 765 -36.12 -4.49 -26.26
N VAL A 766 -35.40 -3.76 -25.40
CA VAL A 766 -35.97 -2.71 -24.56
C VAL A 766 -35.31 -1.37 -24.86
N PRO A 767 -35.89 -0.49 -25.68
CA PRO A 767 -35.36 0.87 -25.87
C PRO A 767 -35.67 1.76 -24.66
N PHE A 768 -34.67 2.50 -24.17
CA PHE A 768 -34.76 3.44 -23.06
C PHE A 768 -35.00 4.87 -23.53
N ASP A 769 -36.15 5.40 -23.14
CA ASP A 769 -36.67 6.73 -23.47
C ASP A 769 -36.95 7.47 -22.15
N GLY A 770 -35.89 8.09 -21.61
CA GLY A 770 -35.92 8.82 -20.34
C GLY A 770 -36.74 10.12 -20.42
N GLY A 771 -36.82 10.74 -21.60
CA GLY A 771 -37.68 11.90 -21.89
C GLY A 771 -39.17 11.56 -22.00
N GLY A 772 -39.48 10.28 -22.19
CA GLY A 772 -40.83 9.72 -22.19
C GLY A 772 -41.57 9.92 -23.52
N GLN A 773 -42.88 9.65 -23.49
CA GLN A 773 -43.73 9.41 -24.68
C GLN A 773 -43.71 10.49 -25.77
N ALA A 774 -43.36 11.74 -25.43
CA ALA A 774 -43.28 12.83 -26.41
C ALA A 774 -42.28 12.51 -27.54
N TYR A 775 -41.18 11.82 -27.22
CA TYR A 775 -40.19 11.42 -28.21
C TYR A 775 -40.78 10.38 -29.19
N LYS A 776 -41.38 9.31 -28.67
CA LYS A 776 -42.03 8.26 -29.47
C LYS A 776 -43.15 8.79 -30.38
N ALA A 777 -43.91 9.78 -29.92
CA ALA A 777 -45.04 10.34 -30.66
C ALA A 777 -44.61 11.24 -31.85
N THR A 778 -43.40 11.78 -31.81
CA THR A 778 -42.92 12.81 -32.76
C THR A 778 -41.87 12.31 -33.75
N ASN A 779 -41.40 11.06 -33.61
CA ASN A 779 -40.35 10.47 -34.43
C ASN A 779 -40.84 9.29 -35.30
N PRO A 780 -40.08 8.90 -36.36
CA PRO A 780 -40.38 7.74 -37.18
C PRO A 780 -40.49 6.44 -36.36
N ALA A 781 -41.27 5.47 -36.85
CA ALA A 781 -41.45 4.20 -36.15
C ALA A 781 -40.15 3.37 -36.06
N ILE A 782 -39.97 2.68 -34.93
CA ILE A 782 -38.91 1.69 -34.73
C ILE A 782 -39.16 0.44 -35.60
N ASP A 783 -38.11 -0.10 -36.21
CA ASP A 783 -38.19 -1.36 -36.96
C ASP A 783 -38.35 -2.55 -36.00
N SER A 784 -39.60 -2.96 -35.82
CA SER A 784 -40.01 -4.11 -35.00
C SER A 784 -40.19 -5.40 -35.82
N SER A 785 -39.75 -5.42 -37.08
CA SER A 785 -39.96 -6.60 -37.95
C SER A 785 -39.31 -7.86 -37.38
N ARG A 786 -38.14 -7.73 -36.74
CA ARG A 786 -37.34 -8.84 -36.20
C ARG A 786 -37.38 -8.99 -34.67
N PHE A 787 -37.93 -8.01 -33.96
CA PHE A 787 -37.89 -7.93 -32.50
C PHE A 787 -39.28 -7.72 -31.91
N THR A 788 -39.45 -8.18 -30.67
CA THR A 788 -40.51 -7.69 -29.79
C THR A 788 -39.94 -6.50 -29.04
N ILE A 789 -40.60 -5.34 -29.18
CA ILE A 789 -40.15 -4.08 -28.57
C ILE A 789 -41.02 -3.80 -27.34
N ARG A 790 -40.36 -3.47 -26.22
CA ARG A 790 -40.99 -2.88 -25.03
C ARG A 790 -40.23 -1.64 -24.64
N TRP A 791 -40.91 -0.50 -24.60
CA TRP A 791 -40.27 0.77 -24.27
C TRP A 791 -40.03 0.86 -22.77
N MET A 792 -38.95 1.51 -22.34
CA MET A 792 -38.67 1.75 -20.94
C MET A 792 -38.46 3.24 -20.66
N SER A 793 -38.95 3.71 -19.51
CA SER A 793 -38.71 5.06 -18.98
C SER A 793 -38.47 4.95 -17.47
N THR A 794 -38.63 6.02 -16.70
CA THR A 794 -38.42 6.04 -15.23
C THR A 794 -39.43 6.98 -14.57
N ARG A 795 -39.61 6.92 -13.25
CA ARG A 795 -40.44 7.86 -12.46
C ARG A 795 -41.91 7.92 -12.90
N PHE A 796 -42.59 6.76 -12.87
CA PHE A 796 -43.99 6.67 -13.27
C PHE A 796 -44.95 7.44 -12.37
N GLU A 797 -44.55 7.70 -11.13
CA GLU A 797 -45.25 8.58 -10.21
C GLU A 797 -45.37 10.02 -10.72
N VAL A 798 -44.44 10.44 -11.60
CA VAL A 798 -44.42 11.79 -12.19
C VAL A 798 -44.96 11.79 -13.62
N ASN A 799 -44.42 10.93 -14.50
CA ASN A 799 -44.68 11.04 -15.94
C ASN A 799 -45.81 10.15 -16.45
N HIS A 800 -46.28 9.20 -15.63
CA HIS A 800 -47.32 8.25 -15.96
C HIS A 800 -47.08 7.45 -17.27
N ALA A 801 -45.82 7.07 -17.53
CA ALA A 801 -45.47 6.41 -18.78
C ALA A 801 -46.05 4.98 -18.92
N GLU A 802 -46.41 4.33 -17.80
CA GLU A 802 -47.06 3.02 -17.74
C GLU A 802 -48.34 2.94 -18.56
N ARG A 803 -49.07 4.06 -18.67
CA ARG A 803 -50.37 4.12 -19.35
C ARG A 803 -50.25 3.88 -20.86
N ASN A 804 -49.04 3.98 -21.40
CA ASN A 804 -48.75 3.71 -22.81
C ASN A 804 -47.83 2.49 -23.00
N GLY A 805 -47.80 1.59 -22.00
CA GLY A 805 -47.11 0.30 -22.09
C GLY A 805 -45.59 0.41 -21.98
N TYR A 806 -45.08 1.49 -21.37
CA TYR A 806 -43.66 1.57 -21.01
C TYR A 806 -43.41 0.77 -19.75
N TRP A 807 -42.28 0.08 -19.68
CA TRP A 807 -41.72 -0.49 -18.46
C TRP A 807 -40.96 0.59 -17.68
N SER A 808 -40.83 0.46 -16.37
CA SER A 808 -40.03 1.39 -15.57
C SER A 808 -38.63 0.82 -15.35
N TRP A 809 -37.60 1.67 -15.42
CA TRP A 809 -36.25 1.35 -14.97
C TRP A 809 -36.13 1.44 -13.44
N MET A 810 -36.71 2.50 -12.86
CA MET A 810 -36.83 2.74 -11.43
C MET A 810 -37.93 3.79 -11.22
N ASP A 811 -38.74 3.61 -10.18
CA ASP A 811 -39.74 4.59 -9.74
C ASP A 811 -39.27 5.25 -8.44
N GLY A 812 -39.51 6.54 -8.27
CA GLY A 812 -39.11 7.31 -7.08
C GLY A 812 -40.05 7.12 -5.88
N VAL A 813 -40.71 5.96 -5.78
CA VAL A 813 -41.73 5.64 -4.77
C VAL A 813 -41.64 4.18 -4.32
N VAL A 814 -41.85 3.94 -3.02
CA VAL A 814 -41.74 2.61 -2.39
C VAL A 814 -42.83 1.60 -2.81
N HIS A 815 -43.85 2.07 -3.53
CA HIS A 815 -44.88 1.23 -4.12
C HIS A 815 -44.78 1.38 -5.65
N PRO A 816 -43.89 0.60 -6.29
CA PRO A 816 -43.62 0.75 -7.72
C PRO A 816 -44.88 0.51 -8.57
N ILE A 817 -44.94 1.15 -9.73
CA ILE A 817 -46.16 1.19 -10.53
C ILE A 817 -46.11 0.11 -11.62
N PRO A 818 -46.99 -0.92 -11.59
CA PRO A 818 -46.98 -1.98 -12.58
C PRO A 818 -47.47 -1.49 -13.94
N THR A 819 -46.79 -1.95 -14.99
CA THR A 819 -47.24 -1.79 -16.38
C THR A 819 -48.16 -2.95 -16.75
N TYR A 820 -49.25 -2.67 -17.46
CA TYR A 820 -50.19 -3.69 -17.92
C TYR A 820 -50.14 -3.87 -19.43
N HIS A 821 -50.22 -5.12 -19.88
CA HIS A 821 -50.38 -5.49 -21.28
C HIS A 821 -51.49 -6.54 -21.39
N ASN A 822 -52.45 -6.31 -22.29
CA ASN A 822 -53.64 -7.17 -22.45
C ASN A 822 -54.39 -7.46 -21.14
N GLY A 823 -54.47 -6.48 -20.24
CA GLY A 823 -55.17 -6.59 -18.95
C GLY A 823 -54.45 -7.40 -17.88
N GLN A 824 -53.22 -7.84 -18.12
CA GLN A 824 -52.36 -8.52 -17.15
C GLN A 824 -51.17 -7.65 -16.79
N ALA A 825 -50.69 -7.76 -15.54
CA ALA A 825 -49.47 -7.09 -15.12
C ALA A 825 -48.30 -7.65 -15.94
N GLU A 826 -47.70 -6.82 -16.78
CA GLU A 826 -46.63 -7.22 -17.69
C GLU A 826 -45.27 -7.02 -17.03
N ALA A 827 -44.99 -5.83 -16.52
CA ALA A 827 -43.68 -5.50 -15.94
C ALA A 827 -43.82 -4.69 -14.65
N LEU A 828 -42.92 -4.95 -13.72
CA LEU A 828 -42.72 -4.18 -12.49
C LEU A 828 -41.24 -4.24 -12.15
N THR A 829 -40.68 -3.12 -11.70
CA THR A 829 -39.29 -3.06 -11.25
C THR A 829 -39.25 -2.86 -9.75
N VAL A 830 -38.33 -3.55 -9.10
CA VAL A 830 -38.07 -3.43 -7.67
C VAL A 830 -36.58 -3.21 -7.43
N THR A 831 -36.26 -2.40 -6.42
CA THR A 831 -34.90 -1.96 -6.11
C THR A 831 -34.65 -1.96 -4.59
N PRO A 832 -33.42 -2.21 -4.12
CA PRO A 832 -33.14 -2.11 -2.69
C PRO A 832 -33.06 -0.67 -2.19
N ALA A 833 -32.84 0.32 -3.07
CA ALA A 833 -32.90 1.75 -2.78
C ALA A 833 -33.31 2.53 -4.04
N PHE A 834 -33.90 3.71 -3.91
CA PHE A 834 -34.24 4.54 -5.07
C PHE A 834 -34.00 6.02 -4.80
N PHE A 835 -33.62 6.74 -5.84
CA PHE A 835 -33.51 8.20 -5.80
C PHE A 835 -34.92 8.84 -5.86
N GLY A 836 -35.07 9.99 -5.21
CA GLY A 836 -36.29 10.80 -5.34
C GLY A 836 -36.23 11.74 -6.54
N ASP A 837 -37.27 12.52 -6.78
CA ASP A 837 -37.38 13.45 -7.95
C ASP A 837 -36.16 14.34 -8.21
N GLY A 838 -35.37 14.66 -7.18
CA GLY A 838 -34.15 15.45 -7.26
C GLY A 838 -32.85 14.68 -6.95
N GLY A 839 -32.82 13.36 -7.01
CA GLY A 839 -31.64 12.54 -6.73
C GLY A 839 -31.60 11.92 -5.31
N TRP A 840 -30.49 11.27 -4.98
CA TRP A 840 -30.23 10.50 -3.75
C TRP A 840 -30.24 11.31 -2.45
N THR A 841 -30.01 12.62 -2.49
CA THR A 841 -30.09 13.49 -1.31
C THR A 841 -31.42 14.24 -1.22
N TYR A 842 -32.33 13.98 -2.16
CA TYR A 842 -33.66 14.55 -2.14
C TYR A 842 -34.51 13.91 -1.01
N PRO A 843 -35.41 14.65 -0.33
CA PRO A 843 -36.14 14.12 0.82
C PRO A 843 -36.99 12.86 0.56
N GLN A 844 -37.36 12.61 -0.70
CA GLN A 844 -38.11 11.44 -1.14
C GLN A 844 -37.22 10.24 -1.49
N ALA A 845 -35.90 10.42 -1.58
CA ALA A 845 -34.99 9.29 -1.78
C ALA A 845 -35.11 8.31 -0.62
N MET A 846 -35.04 7.03 -0.93
CA MET A 846 -35.18 5.96 0.04
C MET A 846 -33.97 5.05 -0.04
N GLY A 847 -33.25 4.97 1.07
CA GLY A 847 -32.14 4.04 1.19
C GLY A 847 -32.60 2.60 1.42
N ARG A 848 -31.62 1.73 1.52
CA ARG A 848 -31.71 0.30 1.83
C ARG A 848 -32.52 -0.01 3.09
N ARG A 849 -32.40 0.80 4.14
CA ARG A 849 -33.11 0.67 5.44
C ARG A 849 -33.05 -0.75 5.98
N GLY A 850 -31.83 -1.32 6.02
CA GLY A 850 -31.60 -2.70 6.45
C GLY A 850 -32.36 -3.76 5.64
N GLY A 851 -32.73 -3.47 4.40
CA GLY A 851 -33.53 -4.30 3.50
C GLY A 851 -35.03 -3.97 3.49
N ALA A 852 -35.53 -3.09 4.37
CA ALA A 852 -36.96 -2.80 4.49
C ALA A 852 -37.58 -2.24 3.21
N THR A 853 -36.88 -1.34 2.52
CA THR A 853 -37.32 -0.78 1.23
C THR A 853 -37.56 -1.88 0.21
N TYR A 854 -36.60 -2.80 0.09
CA TYR A 854 -36.71 -3.93 -0.82
C TYR A 854 -37.86 -4.88 -0.47
N LEU A 855 -38.07 -5.16 0.82
CA LEU A 855 -39.21 -5.94 1.30
C LEU A 855 -40.54 -5.27 0.96
N GLU A 856 -40.64 -3.94 1.08
CA GLU A 856 -41.86 -3.18 0.78
C GLU A 856 -42.21 -3.23 -0.71
N GLU A 857 -41.22 -3.04 -1.58
CA GLU A 857 -41.43 -3.11 -3.02
C GLU A 857 -41.81 -4.53 -3.49
N PHE A 858 -41.20 -5.56 -2.89
CA PHE A 858 -41.56 -6.94 -3.19
C PHE A 858 -43.00 -7.29 -2.78
N LYS A 859 -43.62 -6.58 -1.83
CA LYS A 859 -45.06 -6.78 -1.55
C LYS A 859 -45.91 -6.38 -2.73
N THR A 860 -45.55 -5.31 -3.44
CA THR A 860 -46.19 -4.90 -4.69
C THR A 860 -45.98 -5.97 -5.76
N ALA A 861 -44.77 -6.52 -5.88
CA ALA A 861 -44.49 -7.62 -6.80
C ALA A 861 -45.33 -8.88 -6.51
N LEU A 862 -45.50 -9.25 -5.23
CA LEU A 862 -46.35 -10.37 -4.82
C LEU A 862 -47.84 -10.12 -5.07
N GLN A 863 -48.28 -8.88 -4.89
CA GLN A 863 -49.67 -8.47 -5.13
C GLN A 863 -50.03 -8.55 -6.61
N HIS A 864 -49.16 -8.02 -7.48
CA HIS A 864 -49.46 -7.89 -8.91
C HIS A 864 -49.02 -9.08 -9.75
N ARG A 865 -48.01 -9.83 -9.30
CA ARG A 865 -47.42 -10.97 -10.01
C ARG A 865 -47.18 -10.68 -11.50
N PRO A 866 -46.30 -9.71 -11.83
CA PRO A 866 -46.04 -9.33 -13.21
C PRO A 866 -45.46 -10.50 -14.01
N ARG A 867 -45.55 -10.44 -15.33
CA ARG A 867 -44.85 -11.38 -16.21
C ARG A 867 -43.34 -11.23 -16.15
N PHE A 868 -42.86 -10.00 -16.05
CA PHE A 868 -41.46 -9.63 -15.92
C PHE A 868 -41.28 -8.84 -14.62
N LEU A 869 -40.69 -9.47 -13.61
CA LEU A 869 -40.19 -8.78 -12.43
C LEU A 869 -38.74 -8.38 -12.69
N LEU A 870 -38.46 -7.09 -12.76
CA LEU A 870 -37.11 -6.57 -12.97
C LEU A 870 -36.49 -6.21 -11.61
N LEU A 871 -35.25 -6.63 -11.41
CA LEU A 871 -34.44 -6.30 -10.25
C LEU A 871 -33.39 -5.27 -10.69
N ASN A 872 -33.39 -4.12 -10.03
CA ASN A 872 -32.42 -3.06 -10.22
C ASN A 872 -31.55 -3.02 -8.94
N GLN A 873 -30.23 -3.27 -8.98
CA GLN A 873 -29.41 -3.72 -10.13
C GLN A 873 -28.11 -4.44 -9.73
N TRP A 874 -27.28 -4.77 -10.73
CA TRP A 874 -26.00 -5.45 -10.56
C TRP A 874 -24.87 -4.80 -11.36
N ASN A 875 -23.76 -4.52 -10.68
CA ASN A 875 -22.54 -3.90 -11.19
C ASN A 875 -22.70 -2.41 -11.56
N GLU A 876 -23.62 -1.69 -10.92
CA GLU A 876 -23.67 -0.21 -10.94
C GLU A 876 -23.07 0.31 -9.63
N PHE A 877 -21.78 0.65 -9.67
CA PHE A 877 -21.10 1.27 -8.53
C PHE A 877 -20.67 2.71 -8.84
N ALA A 878 -20.72 3.16 -10.09
CA ALA A 878 -20.08 4.41 -10.48
C ALA A 878 -20.99 5.61 -10.23
N GLY A 879 -20.85 6.24 -9.07
CA GLY A 879 -21.56 7.47 -8.76
C GLY A 879 -20.94 8.73 -9.37
N GLN A 880 -21.66 9.85 -9.29
CA GLN A 880 -21.13 11.18 -9.60
C GLN A 880 -20.08 11.62 -8.56
N ALA A 881 -19.07 12.42 -8.92
CA ALA A 881 -18.08 12.96 -7.96
C ALA A 881 -18.68 14.06 -7.06
N GLU A 882 -18.16 14.24 -5.85
CA GLU A 882 -18.61 15.31 -4.94
C GLU A 882 -18.51 16.70 -5.59
N GLY A 883 -19.57 17.51 -5.46
CA GLY A 883 -19.65 18.84 -6.07
C GLY A 883 -20.01 18.85 -7.56
N THR A 884 -20.29 17.68 -8.16
CA THR A 884 -20.79 17.57 -9.54
C THR A 884 -22.29 17.31 -9.64
N GLY A 885 -22.97 17.20 -8.50
CA GLY A 885 -24.41 16.95 -8.44
C GLY A 885 -25.26 18.08 -9.03
N TYR A 886 -26.56 17.91 -8.95
CA TYR A 886 -27.58 18.87 -9.35
C TYR A 886 -27.92 19.84 -8.20
N GLY A 887 -28.85 20.75 -8.47
CA GLY A 887 -29.27 21.77 -7.50
C GLY A 887 -28.28 22.93 -7.34
N PRO A 888 -28.67 23.99 -6.59
CA PRO A 888 -27.83 25.18 -6.37
C PRO A 888 -26.51 24.88 -5.66
N ASN A 889 -26.49 23.84 -4.83
CA ASN A 889 -25.34 23.46 -4.00
C ASN A 889 -24.49 22.34 -4.60
N LYS A 890 -24.91 21.75 -5.73
CA LYS A 890 -24.20 20.64 -6.40
C LYS A 890 -24.06 19.37 -5.53
N ASP A 891 -25.05 19.11 -4.68
CA ASP A 891 -25.08 18.04 -3.68
C ASP A 891 -26.24 17.04 -3.87
N GLN A 892 -26.97 17.15 -4.99
CA GLN A 892 -28.02 16.22 -5.41
C GLN A 892 -27.49 15.26 -6.47
N TYR A 893 -27.40 13.97 -6.16
CA TYR A 893 -26.77 12.99 -7.06
C TYR A 893 -27.80 12.06 -7.69
N VAL A 894 -27.64 11.66 -8.94
CA VAL A 894 -28.60 10.76 -9.62
C VAL A 894 -28.19 9.29 -9.54
N ASP A 895 -26.90 9.00 -9.32
CA ASP A 895 -26.35 7.64 -9.30
C ASP A 895 -25.66 7.35 -7.95
N THR A 896 -25.62 6.06 -7.58
CA THR A 896 -25.22 5.47 -6.30
C THR A 896 -24.45 6.39 -5.33
N TYR A 897 -25.14 6.99 -4.36
CA TYR A 897 -24.51 8.01 -3.52
C TYR A 897 -23.61 7.42 -2.42
N ASN A 898 -24.09 6.46 -1.63
CA ASN A 898 -23.33 5.82 -0.56
C ASN A 898 -23.84 4.40 -0.30
N VAL A 899 -23.25 3.68 0.66
CA VAL A 899 -23.67 2.30 1.03
C VAL A 899 -25.14 2.21 1.45
N GLU A 900 -25.77 3.27 1.96
CA GLU A 900 -27.20 3.24 2.29
C GLU A 900 -28.09 3.56 1.06
N LEU A 901 -27.63 4.43 0.17
CA LEU A 901 -28.33 4.96 -1.00
C LEU A 901 -27.77 4.40 -2.30
N SER A 902 -27.47 3.11 -2.31
CA SER A 902 -27.11 2.38 -3.53
C SER A 902 -28.13 1.29 -3.76
N ASP A 903 -28.42 1.04 -5.02
CA ASP A 903 -29.37 0.06 -5.53
C ASP A 903 -28.67 -1.24 -5.97
N ASP A 904 -27.34 -1.30 -5.90
CA ASP A 904 -26.58 -2.49 -6.27
C ASP A 904 -26.80 -3.68 -5.32
N ILE A 905 -26.83 -4.89 -5.87
CA ILE A 905 -27.09 -6.15 -5.15
C ILE A 905 -25.83 -7.03 -5.04
N GLU A 906 -24.80 -6.77 -5.86
CA GLU A 906 -23.57 -7.53 -5.91
C GLU A 906 -22.92 -7.61 -4.51
N PRO A 907 -22.44 -8.79 -4.06
CA PRO A 907 -21.79 -8.89 -2.77
C PRO A 907 -20.56 -7.97 -2.64
N THR A 908 -20.51 -7.19 -1.55
CA THR A 908 -19.44 -6.21 -1.28
C THR A 908 -18.64 -6.53 -0.02
N SER A 909 -17.45 -5.96 0.12
CA SER A 909 -16.64 -6.08 1.33
C SER A 909 -17.27 -5.34 2.50
N LEU A 910 -17.32 -5.98 3.66
CA LEU A 910 -17.82 -5.38 4.89
C LEU A 910 -16.85 -4.40 5.54
N THR A 911 -15.61 -4.29 5.05
CA THR A 911 -14.55 -3.53 5.74
C THR A 911 -13.70 -2.66 4.82
N ALA A 912 -13.75 -2.88 3.50
CA ALA A 912 -12.95 -2.08 2.58
C ALA A 912 -13.52 -0.67 2.47
N CYS A 913 -12.62 0.30 2.32
CA CYS A 913 -12.98 1.68 2.07
C CYS A 913 -13.02 1.96 0.57
N SER A 914 -14.06 2.68 0.15
CA SER A 914 -14.28 3.19 -1.20
C SER A 914 -14.36 4.72 -1.18
N TYR A 915 -15.02 5.34 -2.16
CA TYR A 915 -15.00 6.80 -2.36
C TYR A 915 -15.62 7.58 -1.18
N ARG A 916 -16.83 7.22 -0.76
CA ARG A 916 -17.63 7.97 0.25
C ARG A 916 -17.76 7.30 1.61
N GLY A 917 -17.10 6.17 1.81
CA GLY A 917 -17.20 5.45 3.07
C GLY A 917 -16.45 4.14 3.08
N CYS A 918 -16.49 3.47 4.22
CA CYS A 918 -16.01 2.11 4.38
C CYS A 918 -17.17 1.17 4.66
N GLY A 919 -16.98 -0.08 4.27
CA GLY A 919 -17.97 -1.12 4.45
C GLY A 919 -18.80 -1.38 3.21
N GLY A 920 -19.89 -2.09 3.42
CA GLY A 920 -20.74 -2.68 2.39
C GLY A 920 -21.72 -3.63 3.05
N TRP A 921 -22.38 -4.46 2.25
CA TRP A 921 -23.45 -5.34 2.70
C TRP A 921 -23.10 -6.82 2.68
N GLY A 922 -21.89 -7.20 2.24
CA GLY A 922 -21.51 -8.61 2.21
C GLY A 922 -22.45 -9.40 1.31
N PHE A 923 -22.89 -10.56 1.78
CA PHE A 923 -23.87 -11.39 1.08
C PHE A 923 -25.34 -11.00 1.34
N TYR A 924 -25.62 -9.96 2.14
CA TYR A 924 -26.98 -9.69 2.63
C TYR A 924 -28.00 -9.53 1.50
N TYR A 925 -27.76 -8.62 0.55
CA TYR A 925 -28.71 -8.36 -0.55
C TYR A 925 -28.78 -9.49 -1.57
N GLN A 926 -27.69 -10.24 -1.77
CA GLN A 926 -27.75 -11.46 -2.59
C GLN A 926 -28.64 -12.53 -1.92
N ASN A 927 -28.45 -12.77 -0.62
CA ASN A 927 -29.24 -13.73 0.14
C ASN A 927 -30.70 -13.30 0.24
N LEU A 928 -30.94 -12.00 0.44
CA LEU A 928 -32.27 -11.41 0.49
C LEU A 928 -32.98 -11.54 -0.86
N THR A 929 -32.29 -11.21 -1.96
CA THR A 929 -32.83 -11.36 -3.32
C THR A 929 -33.25 -12.81 -3.58
N ARG A 930 -32.39 -13.78 -3.26
CA ARG A 930 -32.73 -15.20 -3.39
C ARG A 930 -33.98 -15.57 -2.60
N ALA A 931 -34.05 -15.16 -1.33
CA ALA A 931 -35.19 -15.45 -0.47
C ALA A 931 -36.49 -14.83 -1.00
N LEU A 932 -36.44 -13.58 -1.46
CA LEU A 932 -37.58 -12.86 -2.03
C LEU A 932 -38.06 -13.48 -3.35
N VAL A 933 -37.14 -13.90 -4.22
CA VAL A 933 -37.46 -14.63 -5.46
C VAL A 933 -38.08 -16.00 -5.17
N GLU A 934 -37.56 -16.75 -4.19
CA GLU A 934 -38.16 -18.02 -3.78
C GLU A 934 -39.57 -17.84 -3.17
N ILE A 935 -39.82 -16.76 -2.41
CA ILE A 935 -41.17 -16.39 -1.94
C ILE A 935 -42.06 -15.99 -3.12
N TYR A 936 -41.54 -15.20 -4.07
CA TYR A 936 -42.24 -14.78 -5.27
C TYR A 936 -42.72 -15.96 -6.11
N HIS A 937 -41.91 -17.01 -6.25
CA HIS A 937 -42.31 -18.25 -6.94
C HIS A 937 -43.12 -19.22 -6.07
N GLY A 938 -43.42 -18.89 -4.81
CA GLY A 938 -44.17 -19.75 -3.90
C GLY A 938 -43.41 -21.01 -3.47
N LEU A 939 -42.08 -21.00 -3.54
CA LEU A 939 -41.23 -22.15 -3.20
C LEU A 939 -40.89 -22.23 -1.71
N ALA A 940 -41.03 -21.11 -0.99
CA ALA A 940 -40.79 -21.01 0.45
C ALA A 940 -42.02 -20.46 1.21
N PRO A 941 -43.19 -21.11 1.14
CA PRO A 941 -44.45 -20.55 1.65
C PRO A 941 -44.52 -20.39 3.18
N GLU A 942 -43.67 -21.12 3.92
CA GLU A 942 -43.58 -21.02 5.40
C GLU A 942 -42.49 -20.06 5.88
N THR A 943 -41.76 -19.42 4.96
CA THR A 943 -40.70 -18.46 5.29
C THR A 943 -41.29 -17.08 5.58
N THR A 944 -40.80 -16.46 6.65
CA THR A 944 -40.98 -15.04 6.94
C THR A 944 -39.62 -14.36 6.97
N LEU A 945 -39.47 -13.25 6.25
CA LEU A 945 -38.28 -12.39 6.36
C LEU A 945 -38.61 -11.17 7.24
N LEU A 946 -37.60 -10.65 7.93
CA LEU A 946 -37.69 -9.51 8.82
C LEU A 946 -36.50 -8.59 8.57
N SER A 947 -36.76 -7.29 8.45
CA SER A 947 -35.75 -6.24 8.43
C SER A 947 -36.06 -5.17 9.47
N ILE A 948 -35.01 -4.55 10.02
CA ILE A 948 -35.13 -3.36 10.87
C ILE A 948 -34.85 -2.14 9.97
N ALA A 949 -35.86 -1.30 9.82
CA ALA A 949 -35.84 -0.12 8.95
C ALA A 949 -35.25 1.12 9.65
N HIS A 950 -35.39 1.19 10.98
CA HIS A 950 -34.80 2.24 11.80
C HIS A 950 -34.49 1.67 13.21
N PRO A 951 -33.37 2.03 13.87
CA PRO A 951 -32.29 2.88 13.36
C PRO A 951 -31.58 2.30 12.14
N LEU A 952 -30.89 3.17 11.40
CA LEU A 952 -29.92 2.75 10.40
C LEU A 952 -28.65 2.21 11.08
N HIS A 953 -27.89 1.40 10.36
CA HIS A 953 -26.64 0.85 10.86
C HIS A 953 -25.66 1.97 11.25
N GLU A 954 -25.11 1.88 12.47
CA GLU A 954 -24.18 2.86 13.06
C GLU A 954 -24.77 4.28 13.18
N GLN A 955 -26.09 4.42 13.13
CA GLN A 955 -26.73 5.72 13.34
C GLN A 955 -26.47 6.23 14.75
N VAL A 956 -25.96 7.46 14.84
CA VAL A 956 -25.85 8.19 16.11
C VAL A 956 -27.20 8.79 16.47
N VAL A 957 -27.76 8.37 17.61
CA VAL A 957 -29.07 8.79 18.09
C VAL A 957 -28.93 9.81 19.22
N THR A 958 -29.70 10.89 19.11
CA THR A 958 -29.83 11.94 20.15
C THR A 958 -31.30 12.05 20.50
N GLY A 959 -31.65 11.96 21.78
CA GLY A 959 -33.03 12.10 22.26
C GLY A 959 -33.35 11.26 23.50
N GLU A 960 -34.61 11.35 23.95
CA GLU A 960 -35.13 10.53 25.05
C GLU A 960 -35.60 9.14 24.58
N THR A 961 -35.98 9.03 23.31
CA THR A 961 -36.48 7.80 22.68
C THR A 961 -35.84 7.58 21.32
N LEU A 962 -35.71 6.31 20.95
CA LEU A 962 -35.30 5.86 19.62
C LEU A 962 -36.51 5.23 18.92
N PRO A 963 -36.98 5.77 17.78
CA PRO A 963 -37.95 5.06 16.96
C PRO A 963 -37.30 3.79 16.42
N VAL A 964 -37.94 2.65 16.63
CA VAL A 964 -37.57 1.37 16.07
C VAL A 964 -38.65 1.00 15.08
N GLU A 965 -38.30 0.84 13.81
CA GLU A 965 -39.23 0.49 12.74
C GLU A 965 -38.76 -0.79 12.07
N TRP A 966 -39.68 -1.65 11.65
CA TRP A 966 -39.35 -2.91 11.00
C TRP A 966 -40.37 -3.30 9.95
N ASN A 967 -39.94 -4.17 9.03
CA ASN A 967 -40.80 -4.72 8.02
C ASN A 967 -40.70 -6.25 7.93
N THR A 968 -41.81 -6.88 7.55
CA THR A 968 -41.89 -8.33 7.32
C THR A 968 -42.56 -8.64 5.99
N ILE A 969 -42.15 -9.77 5.40
CA ILE A 969 -42.78 -10.36 4.22
C ILE A 969 -42.86 -11.87 4.38
N GLY A 970 -43.92 -12.50 3.87
CA GLY A 970 -44.24 -13.90 4.10
C GLY A 970 -45.33 -14.08 5.17
N LYS A 971 -45.22 -15.12 5.99
CA LYS A 971 -46.23 -15.42 7.02
C LYS A 971 -46.24 -14.35 8.12
N ALA A 972 -47.43 -13.94 8.56
CA ALA A 972 -47.57 -12.93 9.61
C ALA A 972 -47.10 -13.47 10.97
N ALA A 973 -46.27 -12.66 11.66
CA ALA A 973 -45.84 -12.94 13.03
C ALA A 973 -46.98 -12.71 14.03
N GLN A 974 -46.97 -13.45 15.14
CA GLN A 974 -47.95 -13.30 16.22
C GLN A 974 -47.68 -12.08 17.10
N SER A 975 -46.40 -11.77 17.31
CA SER A 975 -45.92 -10.59 18.04
C SER A 975 -44.42 -10.43 17.81
N PHE A 976 -43.83 -9.36 18.36
CA PHE A 976 -42.39 -9.14 18.32
C PHE A 976 -41.79 -8.97 19.72
N THR A 977 -40.53 -9.40 19.85
CA THR A 977 -39.71 -9.24 21.04
C THR A 977 -38.49 -8.38 20.68
N LEU A 978 -38.27 -7.30 21.43
CA LEU A 978 -37.13 -6.40 21.25
C LEU A 978 -36.12 -6.60 22.36
N SER A 979 -34.84 -6.74 22.00
CA SER A 979 -33.72 -6.81 22.94
C SER A 979 -32.64 -5.81 22.58
N VAL A 980 -31.97 -5.25 23.58
CA VAL A 980 -30.79 -4.39 23.42
C VAL A 980 -29.67 -4.96 24.28
N ASP A 981 -28.49 -5.15 23.69
CA ASP A 981 -27.31 -5.75 24.33
C ASP A 981 -27.60 -7.08 25.05
N GLY A 982 -28.45 -7.90 24.41
CA GLY A 982 -28.88 -9.20 24.93
C GLY A 982 -29.96 -9.14 26.02
N GLN A 983 -30.39 -7.95 26.46
CA GLN A 983 -31.48 -7.79 27.43
C GLN A 983 -32.81 -7.51 26.73
N VAL A 984 -33.85 -8.27 27.08
CA VAL A 984 -35.19 -8.05 26.54
C VAL A 984 -35.79 -6.77 27.14
N VAL A 985 -36.07 -5.79 26.29
CA VAL A 985 -36.61 -4.48 26.67
C VAL A 985 -38.11 -4.35 26.40
N ALA A 986 -38.65 -5.13 25.45
CA ALA A 986 -40.09 -5.19 25.19
C ALA A 986 -40.51 -6.57 24.64
N ARG A 987 -41.74 -6.98 24.93
CA ARG A 987 -42.36 -8.26 24.48
C ARG A 987 -43.79 -8.05 24.05
N GLY A 988 -44.29 -8.94 23.19
CA GLY A 988 -45.69 -8.93 22.77
C GLY A 988 -46.03 -7.72 21.89
N LEU A 989 -45.02 -7.10 21.29
CA LEU A 989 -45.19 -5.92 20.44
C LEU A 989 -46.06 -6.29 19.23
N GLN A 990 -46.91 -5.35 18.83
CA GLN A 990 -47.82 -5.47 17.69
C GLN A 990 -47.50 -4.36 16.69
N GLY A 991 -47.81 -4.58 15.41
CA GLY A 991 -47.53 -3.61 14.34
C GLY A 991 -46.08 -3.66 13.85
N SER A 992 -45.58 -2.50 13.40
CA SER A 992 -44.31 -2.33 12.69
C SER A 992 -43.37 -1.28 13.30
N ASN A 993 -43.71 -0.76 14.48
CA ASN A 993 -42.89 0.24 15.15
C ASN A 993 -42.96 0.15 16.68
N TYR A 994 -41.93 0.70 17.34
CA TYR A 994 -41.83 0.84 18.78
C TYR A 994 -40.92 2.01 19.15
N ALA A 995 -41.31 2.84 20.13
CA ALA A 995 -40.46 3.90 20.66
C ALA A 995 -39.64 3.38 21.85
N LEU A 996 -38.36 3.07 21.63
CA LEU A 996 -37.44 2.56 22.65
C LEU A 996 -36.98 3.69 23.58
N PRO A 997 -37.22 3.64 24.90
CA PRO A 997 -36.69 4.63 25.83
C PRO A 997 -35.16 4.51 25.95
N LEU A 998 -34.43 5.60 25.67
CA LEU A 998 -32.96 5.64 25.72
C LEU A 998 -32.40 5.90 27.12
N LYS A 999 -33.22 6.38 28.06
CA LYS A 999 -32.81 6.73 29.43
C LYS A 999 -32.09 5.64 30.23
N ASN A 1000 -32.23 4.39 29.82
CA ASN A 1000 -31.63 3.22 30.49
C ASN A 1000 -30.42 2.66 29.73
N LEU A 1001 -30.03 3.27 28.61
CA LEU A 1001 -28.84 2.91 27.84
C LEU A 1001 -27.70 3.86 28.20
N ALA A 1002 -26.51 3.32 28.36
CA ALA A 1002 -25.31 4.13 28.51
C ALA A 1002 -25.00 4.85 27.19
N PRO A 1003 -24.24 5.94 27.18
CA PRO A 1003 -23.68 6.45 25.94
C PRO A 1003 -22.72 5.43 25.30
N GLY A 1004 -22.69 5.38 23.98
CA GLY A 1004 -21.82 4.49 23.19
C GLY A 1004 -22.59 3.54 22.28
N ALA A 1005 -21.89 2.51 21.77
CA ALA A 1005 -22.42 1.55 20.83
C ALA A 1005 -23.33 0.51 21.50
N HIS A 1006 -24.45 0.20 20.84
CA HIS A 1006 -25.46 -0.76 21.28
C HIS A 1006 -25.89 -1.66 20.12
N THR A 1007 -26.28 -2.89 20.45
CA THR A 1007 -26.84 -3.84 19.50
C THR A 1007 -28.31 -4.07 19.78
N LEU A 1008 -29.16 -3.76 18.80
CA LEU A 1008 -30.60 -4.00 18.84
C LEU A 1008 -30.92 -5.30 18.10
N ILE A 1009 -31.69 -6.19 18.73
CA ILE A 1009 -32.18 -7.43 18.14
C ILE A 1009 -33.70 -7.45 18.20
N LEU A 1010 -34.35 -7.62 17.05
CA LEU A 1010 -35.78 -7.79 16.93
C LEU A 1010 -36.09 -9.23 16.50
N ARG A 1011 -36.98 -9.90 17.24
CA ARG A 1011 -37.43 -11.26 16.94
C ARG A 1011 -38.92 -11.27 16.60
N ALA A 1012 -39.27 -11.96 15.52
CA ALA A 1012 -40.66 -12.20 15.13
C ALA A 1012 -41.15 -13.56 15.66
N GLU A 1013 -42.20 -13.53 16.50
CA GLU A 1013 -42.69 -14.71 17.19
C GLU A 1013 -43.74 -15.49 16.38
N GLY A 1014 -43.71 -16.82 16.50
CA GLY A 1014 -44.68 -17.71 15.83
C GLY A 1014 -44.41 -17.96 14.34
N VAL A 1015 -43.27 -17.49 13.83
CA VAL A 1015 -42.83 -17.65 12.43
C VAL A 1015 -41.41 -18.19 12.35
N THR A 1016 -41.07 -18.73 11.18
CA THR A 1016 -39.73 -19.30 10.90
C THR A 1016 -39.22 -18.84 9.54
N THR A 1017 -37.92 -18.91 9.34
CA THR A 1017 -37.27 -18.64 8.05
C THR A 1017 -36.35 -19.80 7.66
N GLN A 1018 -36.25 -20.07 6.37
CA GLN A 1018 -35.20 -20.91 5.81
C GLN A 1018 -33.95 -20.10 5.42
N PHE A 1019 -34.01 -18.78 5.50
CA PHE A 1019 -32.97 -17.85 5.07
C PHE A 1019 -32.53 -17.00 6.26
N PRO A 1020 -31.36 -17.26 6.84
CA PRO A 1020 -30.85 -16.49 7.98
C PRO A 1020 -30.35 -15.10 7.58
N LEU A 1021 -30.19 -14.80 6.29
CA LEU A 1021 -29.75 -13.52 5.72
C LEU A 1021 -28.37 -13.07 6.25
N SER A 1022 -27.38 -13.95 6.16
CA SER A 1022 -26.02 -13.65 6.60
C SER A 1022 -25.35 -12.60 5.71
N SER A 1023 -24.66 -11.63 6.31
CA SER A 1023 -23.75 -10.73 5.59
C SER A 1023 -22.39 -11.37 5.29
N ILE A 1024 -21.98 -12.38 6.06
CA ILE A 1024 -20.64 -13.00 5.97
C ILE A 1024 -20.62 -14.35 5.26
N GLN A 1025 -21.79 -14.95 5.01
CA GLN A 1025 -21.92 -16.24 4.36
C GLN A 1025 -22.96 -16.16 3.24
N GLN A 1026 -22.67 -16.82 2.13
CA GLN A 1026 -23.67 -17.07 1.11
C GLN A 1026 -24.63 -18.15 1.63
N ASP A 1027 -25.92 -17.82 1.75
CA ASP A 1027 -26.91 -18.70 2.36
C ASP A 1027 -27.49 -19.69 1.32
N GLU A 1028 -27.62 -20.94 1.75
CA GLU A 1028 -28.51 -21.91 1.13
C GLU A 1028 -29.76 -22.07 2.02
N PRO A 1029 -30.96 -22.30 1.43
CA PRO A 1029 -32.18 -22.55 2.18
C PRO A 1029 -31.95 -23.66 3.21
N LEU A 1030 -32.17 -23.34 4.48
CA LEU A 1030 -31.99 -24.28 5.58
C LEU A 1030 -33.04 -25.38 5.49
N LYS A 1031 -32.57 -26.64 5.54
CA LYS A 1031 -33.46 -27.82 5.60
C LYS A 1031 -34.40 -27.80 6.80
N ARG A 1032 -33.97 -27.17 7.90
CA ARG A 1032 -34.76 -26.96 9.11
C ARG A 1032 -34.93 -25.46 9.30
N PRO A 1033 -36.15 -24.91 9.16
CA PRO A 1033 -36.40 -23.50 9.41
C PRO A 1033 -35.98 -23.10 10.82
N VAL A 1034 -35.47 -21.88 10.96
CA VAL A 1034 -35.01 -21.28 12.22
C VAL A 1034 -35.93 -20.13 12.63
N PRO A 1035 -35.92 -19.71 13.92
CA PRO A 1035 -36.64 -18.51 14.36
C PRO A 1035 -36.21 -17.27 13.57
N VAL A 1036 -37.15 -16.38 13.30
CA VAL A 1036 -36.91 -15.14 12.55
C VAL A 1036 -36.47 -14.03 13.48
N TRP A 1037 -35.33 -13.43 13.18
CA TRP A 1037 -34.82 -12.25 13.88
C TRP A 1037 -33.97 -11.39 12.95
N ALA A 1038 -33.80 -10.12 13.30
CA ALA A 1038 -32.93 -9.16 12.64
C ALA A 1038 -32.15 -8.39 13.70
N GLN A 1039 -30.99 -7.85 13.31
CA GLN A 1039 -30.11 -7.07 14.18
C GLN A 1039 -29.66 -5.80 13.49
N VAL A 1040 -29.50 -4.73 14.26
CA VAL A 1040 -28.83 -3.51 13.85
C VAL A 1040 -28.02 -2.93 15.01
N ASP A 1041 -26.84 -2.42 14.70
CA ASP A 1041 -26.01 -1.69 15.66
C ASP A 1041 -26.25 -0.17 15.52
N PHE A 1042 -26.27 0.56 16.62
CA PHE A 1042 -26.49 2.01 16.67
C PHE A 1042 -25.69 2.64 17.84
N GLU A 1043 -25.51 3.96 17.84
CA GLU A 1043 -24.75 4.67 18.89
C GLU A 1043 -25.62 5.67 19.64
N VAL A 1044 -25.62 5.64 20.97
CA VAL A 1044 -26.26 6.64 21.84
C VAL A 1044 -25.24 7.75 22.15
N ALA A 1045 -25.57 9.00 21.81
CA ALA A 1045 -24.66 10.12 21.99
C ALA A 1045 -24.30 10.38 23.48
N ASN A 1046 -23.06 10.82 23.72
CA ASN A 1046 -22.61 11.31 25.03
C ASN A 1046 -23.25 12.68 25.34
N TYR A 1047 -24.21 12.70 26.28
CA TYR A 1047 -24.70 13.94 26.87
C TYR A 1047 -23.71 14.46 27.92
N HIS A 1048 -22.72 15.23 27.48
CA HIS A 1048 -22.03 16.17 28.35
C HIS A 1048 -22.54 17.58 28.02
N HIS A 1049 -23.30 18.13 28.98
CA HIS A 1049 -23.74 19.53 29.01
C HIS A 1049 -22.58 20.52 28.98
#